data_AF-A0A7X7LKP2-F1
#
_entry.id   AF-A0A7X7LKP2-F1
#
_cell.length_a   1.000
_cell.length_b   1.000
_cell.length_c   1.000
_cell.angle_alpha   90.00
_cell.angle_beta   90.00
_cell.angle_gamma   90.00
#
_symmetry.space_group_name_H-M   'P 1'
#
loop_
_entity.id
_entity.type
_entity.pdbx_description
1 polymer ?
#
loop_
_entity_poly.entity_id
_entity_poly.type
_entity_poly.pdbx_seq_one_letter_code
_entity_poly.pdbx_strand_id
1 'polypeptide(L)'
;METLIPYPQSNPGFEEKKPGYFKHVYLISKFLICLIVLFSAFGASGQNVGDYRTIRQYGSTASWNNRNEWLRYNGSSWETPTSQQGWPGQYSPAGKVTICNYSSWFFPDYEYMIYISPSYSISELEIESGSKNISLQFETNVILTVTGDVVINNSDNNVKKCIELWSGTLNCSNIEINVSGGNNSRDSYITIIDGAINVSQDIKMNNTNQRTFIVFLSNNPDDGRINVGGKITGGNLTSSSDGGTSTLHSGIVNYYNTNEQDIGSYTYFNLQFSGGGLKTLTGNTTVNNNFVYDAGKVILGNHDLILKKNIQGTGFGVNKMIVTNGTGILSNYTSNSKPIIFPVGTGNYYTPFTINSIVYSISNQYLDVRFHETNEMGSNFLAGYWETTTNMSHANQRITASFNYDAAQIASDPDEIWNREVGEEWESPTGTQSFGTNSFSIALTSDISTTTTQWSASSEGSGAAHTLYSYQTGNWDNPVTWTTDPGGTTLVGQAVPAAGDVIVILPGRTVSLVSNVALSNLEINIQEGGILDMKGFSFSTILKALKGKGTLRLSSPNFPAVAAGKNLFVEAEGGITEYYNATNFTLSSVQTVYNHLHINNASSAITATLVSDLTLNGDLYIKKGIFRINDNTNNRRLRLRVLGNVKVNAGGSIVTGTGVTNSTTDPCAPILEEQTINLSNPFIRYYAEQSHIIEVYGDFINDGVVKFTNLSYPVFDKLPPTSIGTTTGFASVY
;
A
#
# COMPACT_ATOMS: atom_id res chain seq x y z
N MET A 1 -18.43 42.27 63.30
CA MET A 1 -17.81 41.25 64.16
C MET A 1 -17.85 39.95 63.38
N GLU A 2 -16.78 39.31 62.93
CA GLU A 2 -15.34 39.42 63.18
C GLU A 2 -14.63 39.07 61.87
N THR A 3 -13.54 39.78 61.59
CA THR A 3 -12.48 39.34 60.69
C THR A 3 -11.44 38.58 61.50
N LEU A 4 -11.02 37.38 61.06
CA LEU A 4 -9.72 36.78 61.34
C LEU A 4 -9.42 35.64 60.32
N ILE A 5 -8.44 35.92 59.45
CA ILE A 5 -7.63 35.02 58.58
C ILE A 5 -6.39 34.59 59.44
N PRO A 6 -5.51 33.58 59.16
CA PRO A 6 -5.31 32.59 58.06
C PRO A 6 -5.05 31.12 58.54
N TYR A 7 -4.82 30.16 57.61
CA TYR A 7 -3.69 29.17 57.54
C TYR A 7 -4.04 27.96 56.60
N PRO A 8 -3.09 27.11 56.14
CA PRO A 8 -2.15 27.30 55.01
C PRO A 8 -2.23 26.22 53.89
N GLN A 9 -1.50 26.45 52.80
CA GLN A 9 -0.80 25.50 51.91
C GLN A 9 -1.38 24.10 51.64
N SER A 10 -1.85 23.95 50.40
CA SER A 10 -1.55 22.87 49.45
C SER A 10 -1.29 21.45 49.98
N ASN A 11 -2.21 20.54 49.68
CA ASN A 11 -1.88 19.15 49.36
C ASN A 11 -2.42 18.85 47.95
N PRO A 12 -1.59 18.43 46.98
CA PRO A 12 -2.02 18.21 45.61
C PRO A 12 -2.61 16.81 45.47
N GLY A 13 -3.68 16.68 44.70
CA GLY A 13 -4.16 15.38 44.27
C GLY A 13 -5.65 15.37 44.03
N PHE A 14 -6.06 15.68 42.80
CA PHE A 14 -6.87 14.84 41.92
C PHE A 14 -7.32 15.72 40.74
N GLU A 15 -6.45 15.85 39.74
CA GLU A 15 -6.85 16.33 38.42
C GLU A 15 -7.62 15.23 37.69
N GLU A 16 -8.92 15.45 37.44
CA GLU A 16 -9.66 14.73 36.39
C GLU A 16 -9.37 15.35 35.02
N LYS A 17 -8.23 14.89 34.49
CA LYS A 17 -7.94 14.50 33.09
C LYS A 17 -8.82 15.09 31.97
N LYS A 18 -8.20 16.06 31.28
CA LYS A 18 -8.49 16.58 29.94
C LYS A 18 -8.66 15.47 28.87
N PRO A 19 -9.38 15.74 27.76
CA PRO A 19 -9.56 14.84 26.62
C PRO A 19 -8.29 14.73 25.76
N GLY A 20 -7.21 14.22 26.36
CA GLY A 20 -6.07 13.61 25.68
C GLY A 20 -6.07 12.08 25.83
N TYR A 21 -7.08 11.53 26.51
CA TYR A 21 -7.06 10.18 27.05
C TYR A 21 -7.26 9.07 26.01
N PHE A 22 -7.85 9.31 24.84
CA PHE A 22 -7.94 8.24 23.84
C PHE A 22 -6.69 8.13 22.95
N LYS A 23 -6.03 9.25 22.59
CA LYS A 23 -4.72 9.20 21.92
C LYS A 23 -3.62 8.74 22.88
N HIS A 24 -3.68 9.12 24.15
CA HIS A 24 -2.73 8.61 25.15
C HIS A 24 -3.06 7.20 25.61
N VAL A 25 -4.29 6.72 25.68
CA VAL A 25 -4.56 5.29 25.95
C VAL A 25 -4.24 4.44 24.73
N TYR A 26 -4.32 4.95 23.50
CA TYR A 26 -3.87 4.22 22.30
C TYR A 26 -2.35 4.26 22.12
N LEU A 27 -1.68 5.38 22.45
CA LEU A 27 -0.21 5.46 22.50
C LEU A 27 0.36 4.76 23.73
N ILE A 28 -0.27 4.82 24.90
CA ILE A 28 0.13 4.07 26.10
C ILE A 28 -0.23 2.61 25.90
N SER A 29 -1.32 2.22 25.23
CA SER A 29 -1.57 0.82 24.89
C SER A 29 -0.59 0.33 23.83
N LYS A 30 -0.24 1.11 22.80
CA LYS A 30 0.87 0.76 21.88
C LYS A 30 2.25 0.82 22.54
N PHE A 31 2.47 1.70 23.51
CA PHE A 31 3.73 1.82 24.25
C PHE A 31 3.84 0.74 25.32
N LEU A 32 2.74 0.30 25.94
CA LEU A 32 2.64 -0.78 26.92
C LEU A 32 2.55 -2.13 26.23
N ILE A 33 1.97 -2.24 25.03
CA ILE A 33 2.11 -3.40 24.14
C ILE A 33 3.54 -3.43 23.60
N CYS A 34 4.15 -2.31 23.19
CA CYS A 34 5.59 -2.26 22.89
C CYS A 34 6.45 -2.53 24.12
N LEU A 35 6.02 -2.17 25.34
CA LEU A 35 6.74 -2.44 26.58
C LEU A 35 6.57 -3.89 27.01
N ILE A 36 5.39 -4.49 26.81
CA ILE A 36 5.09 -5.90 27.06
C ILE A 36 5.75 -6.77 25.99
N VAL A 37 5.83 -6.31 24.74
CA VAL A 37 6.63 -6.90 23.66
C VAL A 37 8.13 -6.71 23.90
N LEU A 38 8.56 -5.57 24.47
CA LEU A 38 9.94 -5.37 24.93
C LEU A 38 10.26 -6.27 26.12
N PHE A 39 9.37 -6.40 27.11
CA PHE A 39 9.56 -7.22 28.30
C PHE A 39 9.37 -8.72 28.01
N SER A 40 8.59 -9.11 26.99
CA SER A 40 8.56 -10.48 26.47
C SER A 40 9.75 -10.77 25.56
N ALA A 41 10.36 -9.74 24.95
CA ALA A 41 11.65 -9.86 24.25
C ALA A 41 12.83 -9.88 25.23
N PHE A 42 12.66 -9.41 26.46
CA PHE A 42 13.55 -9.70 27.59
C PHE A 42 13.01 -10.90 28.37
N GLY A 43 12.92 -12.05 27.70
CA GLY A 43 12.91 -13.32 28.41
C GLY A 43 14.20 -13.37 29.24
N ALA A 44 14.09 -13.10 30.55
CA ALA A 44 15.17 -13.38 31.47
C ALA A 44 15.48 -14.87 31.34
N SER A 45 16.56 -15.20 30.65
CA SER A 45 16.94 -16.56 30.29
C SER A 45 17.49 -17.24 31.54
N GLY A 46 16.59 -17.64 32.44
CA GLY A 46 16.92 -18.54 33.53
C GLY A 46 17.22 -19.93 32.99
N GLN A 47 18.22 -20.59 33.58
CA GLN A 47 18.54 -21.98 33.26
C GLN A 47 17.39 -22.88 33.70
N ASN A 48 16.90 -23.73 32.80
CA ASN A 48 15.83 -24.68 33.07
C ASN A 48 16.38 -26.09 33.23
N VAL A 49 15.70 -26.90 34.04
CA VAL A 49 16.06 -28.32 34.20
C VAL A 49 16.06 -28.99 32.83
N GLY A 50 17.21 -29.54 32.43
CA GLY A 50 17.38 -30.17 31.12
C GLY A 50 17.93 -29.28 30.02
N ASP A 51 18.33 -28.05 30.33
CA ASP A 51 19.24 -27.29 29.48
C ASP A 51 20.62 -27.97 29.44
N TYR A 52 21.29 -27.86 28.30
CA TYR A 52 22.62 -28.38 28.08
C TYR A 52 23.58 -27.25 27.70
N ARG A 53 24.84 -27.37 28.11
CA ARG A 53 25.91 -26.51 27.61
C ARG A 53 27.20 -27.28 27.44
N THR A 54 28.04 -26.84 26.53
CA THR A 54 29.33 -27.53 26.29
C THR A 54 30.22 -27.41 27.53
N ILE A 55 31.07 -28.41 27.77
CA ILE A 55 32.09 -28.33 28.82
C ILE A 55 33.21 -27.37 28.40
N ARG A 56 34.01 -26.93 29.37
CA ARG A 56 35.29 -26.28 29.07
C ARG A 56 36.25 -27.32 28.45
N GLN A 57 36.44 -27.23 27.14
CA GLN A 57 37.21 -28.22 26.41
C GLN A 57 38.74 -27.96 26.49
N TYR A 58 39.51 -29.05 26.43
CA TYR A 58 40.96 -29.07 26.20
C TYR A 58 41.24 -29.76 24.85
N GLY A 59 40.86 -29.14 23.73
CA GLY A 59 41.02 -29.68 22.36
C GLY A 59 40.38 -28.77 21.30
N SER A 60 40.70 -28.99 20.01
CA SER A 60 40.19 -28.18 18.88
C SER A 60 38.84 -28.65 18.30
N THR A 61 38.44 -29.89 18.60
CA THR A 61 37.28 -30.55 17.96
C THR A 61 36.49 -31.35 18.99
N ALA A 62 35.17 -31.14 19.06
CA ALA A 62 34.23 -31.84 19.94
C ALA A 62 33.10 -32.50 19.14
N SER A 63 32.55 -33.58 19.67
CA SER A 63 31.39 -34.25 19.06
C SER A 63 30.12 -33.95 19.85
N TRP A 64 29.08 -33.44 19.17
CA TRP A 64 27.74 -33.32 19.74
C TRP A 64 27.25 -34.65 20.29
N ASN A 65 27.59 -35.76 19.61
CA ASN A 65 27.17 -37.11 19.96
C ASN A 65 28.00 -37.76 21.07
N ASN A 66 28.88 -37.01 21.75
CA ASN A 66 29.63 -37.48 22.91
C ASN A 66 29.08 -36.83 24.19
N ARG A 67 28.46 -37.64 25.06
CA ARG A 67 27.89 -37.19 26.35
C ARG A 67 28.91 -36.45 27.24
N ASN A 68 30.19 -36.81 27.17
CA ASN A 68 31.23 -36.22 28.01
C ASN A 68 31.59 -34.79 27.57
N GLU A 69 31.13 -34.32 26.41
CA GLU A 69 31.32 -32.94 25.95
C GLU A 69 30.28 -31.96 26.53
N TRP A 70 29.35 -32.45 27.36
CA TRP A 70 28.19 -31.69 27.82
C TRP A 70 28.09 -31.63 29.34
N LEU A 71 27.52 -30.52 29.82
CA LEU A 71 26.91 -30.39 31.13
C LEU A 71 25.40 -30.23 30.94
N ARG A 72 24.61 -30.83 31.82
CA ARG A 72 23.15 -30.70 31.89
C ARG A 72 22.75 -30.02 33.19
N TYR A 73 21.85 -29.04 33.12
CA TYR A 73 21.34 -28.38 34.31
C TYR A 73 20.30 -29.27 35.01
N ASN A 74 20.49 -29.51 36.30
CA ASN A 74 19.59 -30.34 37.11
C ASN A 74 18.54 -29.54 37.90
N GLY A 75 18.54 -28.21 37.77
CA GLY A 75 17.70 -27.30 38.55
C GLY A 75 18.45 -26.56 39.66
N SER A 76 19.71 -26.91 39.89
CA SER A 76 20.56 -26.29 40.92
C SER A 76 22.02 -26.14 40.49
N SER A 77 22.56 -27.10 39.74
CA SER A 77 23.94 -27.14 39.27
C SER A 77 24.03 -27.68 37.84
N TRP A 78 25.17 -27.41 37.21
CA TRP A 78 25.56 -28.01 35.93
C TRP A 78 26.42 -29.24 36.18
N GLU A 79 25.96 -30.40 35.74
CA GLU A 79 26.62 -31.68 35.99
C GLU A 79 26.79 -32.47 34.69
N THR A 80 27.75 -33.40 34.65
CA THR A 80 27.87 -34.31 33.51
C THR A 80 26.59 -35.14 33.38
N PRO A 81 25.96 -35.20 32.19
CA PRO A 81 24.75 -35.99 32.00
C PRO A 81 25.01 -37.47 32.34
N THR A 82 24.04 -38.10 32.98
CA THR A 82 24.08 -39.55 33.25
C THR A 82 23.96 -40.36 31.96
N SER A 83 24.30 -41.65 32.00
CA SER A 83 24.14 -42.55 30.84
C SER A 83 22.69 -42.64 30.33
N GLN A 84 21.70 -42.42 31.20
CA GLN A 84 20.27 -42.41 30.84
C GLN A 84 19.82 -41.06 30.24
N GLN A 85 20.49 -39.96 30.58
CA GLN A 85 20.20 -38.63 30.02
C GLN A 85 20.87 -38.41 28.67
N GLY A 86 22.06 -38.99 28.46
CA GLY A 86 22.76 -38.91 27.18
C GLY A 86 23.19 -37.49 26.79
N TRP A 87 23.60 -37.33 25.53
CA TRP A 87 23.88 -36.03 24.91
C TRP A 87 22.57 -35.33 24.44
N PRO A 88 22.58 -34.03 24.10
CA PRO A 88 21.35 -33.28 23.83
C PRO A 88 20.50 -33.90 22.70
N GLY A 89 19.27 -34.29 23.03
CA GLY A 89 18.33 -34.92 22.10
C GLY A 89 18.58 -36.41 21.83
N GLN A 90 19.47 -37.09 22.58
CA GLN A 90 19.74 -38.52 22.39
C GLN A 90 18.54 -39.41 22.79
N TYR A 91 18.07 -39.25 24.03
CA TYR A 91 17.08 -40.16 24.63
C TYR A 91 15.78 -39.47 25.07
N SER A 92 15.76 -38.14 25.13
CA SER A 92 14.58 -37.33 25.44
C SER A 92 14.70 -35.95 24.80
N PRO A 93 13.59 -35.18 24.71
CA PRO A 93 13.69 -33.76 24.40
C PRO A 93 14.66 -33.05 25.36
N ALA A 94 15.43 -32.09 24.84
CA ALA A 94 16.31 -31.25 25.64
C ALA A 94 15.78 -29.81 25.68
N GLY A 95 16.14 -29.08 26.74
CA GLY A 95 15.92 -27.64 26.83
C GLY A 95 16.85 -26.87 25.90
N LYS A 96 17.27 -25.69 26.34
CA LYS A 96 18.21 -24.85 25.61
C LYS A 96 19.58 -25.54 25.54
N VAL A 97 20.18 -25.55 24.35
CA VAL A 97 21.54 -26.05 24.14
C VAL A 97 22.46 -24.87 23.81
N THR A 98 23.46 -24.66 24.65
CA THR A 98 24.41 -23.55 24.51
C THR A 98 25.81 -24.06 24.16
N ILE A 99 26.32 -23.65 23.01
CA ILE A 99 27.72 -23.81 22.63
C ILE A 99 28.51 -22.66 23.25
N CYS A 100 29.17 -22.94 24.38
CA CYS A 100 29.77 -21.92 25.22
C CYS A 100 31.08 -21.36 24.65
N ASN A 101 31.34 -20.08 24.92
CA ASN A 101 32.59 -19.42 24.60
C ASN A 101 33.57 -19.44 25.78
N TYR A 102 34.39 -20.49 25.90
CA TYR A 102 35.41 -20.56 26.93
C TYR A 102 36.73 -19.92 26.51
N SER A 103 37.20 -18.94 27.30
CA SER A 103 38.55 -18.39 27.13
C SER A 103 39.61 -19.45 27.48
N SER A 104 40.50 -19.72 26.53
CA SER A 104 41.67 -20.61 26.69
C SER A 104 42.85 -20.01 25.93
N TRP A 105 44.04 -20.03 26.54
CA TRP A 105 45.29 -19.56 25.94
C TRP A 105 45.94 -20.61 25.01
N PHE A 106 45.50 -21.88 25.10
CA PHE A 106 46.15 -23.02 24.43
C PHE A 106 45.46 -23.43 23.13
N PHE A 107 44.17 -23.15 22.96
CA PHE A 107 43.40 -23.50 21.77
C PHE A 107 42.75 -22.24 21.17
N PRO A 108 43.04 -21.92 19.89
CA PRO A 108 42.54 -20.71 19.27
C PRO A 108 41.05 -20.80 18.91
N ASP A 109 40.57 -21.98 18.48
CA ASP A 109 39.25 -22.18 17.83
C ASP A 109 38.56 -23.48 18.31
N TYR A 110 37.23 -23.50 18.30
CA TYR A 110 36.42 -24.69 18.62
C TYR A 110 35.52 -25.11 17.46
N GLU A 111 35.55 -26.38 17.12
CA GLU A 111 34.70 -27.01 16.09
C GLU A 111 33.86 -28.11 16.74
N TYR A 112 32.54 -28.02 16.61
CA TYR A 112 31.60 -29.01 17.13
C TYR A 112 30.94 -29.74 15.96
N MET A 113 31.10 -31.06 15.89
CA MET A 113 30.53 -31.87 14.82
C MET A 113 29.32 -32.68 15.29
N ILE A 114 28.26 -32.67 14.49
CA ILE A 114 27.10 -33.55 14.63
C ILE A 114 27.20 -34.65 13.56
N TYR A 115 27.45 -35.89 13.99
CA TYR A 115 27.60 -37.06 13.12
C TYR A 115 26.34 -37.94 13.06
N ILE A 116 25.50 -37.85 14.10
CA ILE A 116 24.29 -38.66 14.24
C ILE A 116 23.15 -37.71 14.59
N SER A 117 22.03 -37.84 13.87
CA SER A 117 20.80 -37.09 14.17
C SER A 117 20.35 -37.35 15.61
N PRO A 118 20.15 -36.30 16.43
CA PRO A 118 19.38 -36.43 17.66
C PRO A 118 18.02 -37.07 17.38
N SER A 119 17.63 -38.04 18.20
CA SER A 119 16.33 -38.71 18.07
C SER A 119 15.17 -37.83 18.56
N TYR A 120 15.47 -36.82 19.37
CA TYR A 120 14.51 -35.89 19.95
C TYR A 120 14.94 -34.45 19.70
N SER A 121 13.97 -33.55 19.66
CA SER A 121 14.20 -32.12 19.45
C SER A 121 14.84 -31.44 20.67
N ILE A 122 15.45 -30.29 20.43
CA ILE A 122 15.93 -29.36 21.45
C ILE A 122 15.09 -28.09 21.42
N SER A 123 14.97 -27.37 22.54
CA SER A 123 14.08 -26.20 22.58
C SER A 123 14.67 -24.96 21.92
N GLU A 124 15.97 -24.75 22.08
CA GLU A 124 16.71 -23.59 21.56
C GLU A 124 18.16 -23.99 21.33
N LEU A 125 18.82 -23.40 20.33
CA LEU A 125 20.25 -23.54 20.10
C LEU A 125 20.90 -22.15 20.15
N GLU A 126 21.88 -21.98 21.03
CA GLU A 126 22.67 -20.74 21.10
C GLU A 126 24.16 -21.04 20.89
N ILE A 127 24.79 -20.27 19.99
CA ILE A 127 26.25 -20.09 19.97
C ILE A 127 26.56 -18.80 20.73
N GLU A 128 27.23 -18.91 21.88
CA GLU A 128 27.57 -17.76 22.72
C GLU A 128 28.54 -16.79 22.03
N SER A 129 28.37 -15.51 22.37
CA SER A 129 29.33 -14.47 22.02
C SER A 129 30.66 -14.64 22.74
N GLY A 130 31.69 -14.00 22.19
CA GLY A 130 33.00 -13.87 22.81
C GLY A 130 34.15 -14.17 21.86
N SER A 131 35.36 -14.29 22.41
CA SER A 131 36.62 -14.07 21.68
C SER A 131 37.17 -15.27 20.90
N LYS A 132 36.36 -16.30 20.67
CA LYS A 132 36.81 -17.55 20.05
C LYS A 132 35.99 -17.91 18.82
N ASN A 133 36.67 -18.41 17.79
CA ASN A 133 35.98 -18.95 16.64
C ASN A 133 35.18 -20.18 17.07
N ILE A 134 33.91 -20.26 16.68
CA ILE A 134 33.05 -21.41 16.92
C ILE A 134 32.38 -21.81 15.61
N SER A 135 32.55 -23.06 15.22
CA SER A 135 31.80 -23.68 14.12
C SER A 135 30.99 -24.85 14.64
N LEU A 136 29.71 -24.92 14.26
CA LEU A 136 28.86 -26.10 14.46
C LEU A 136 28.59 -26.74 13.09
N GLN A 137 29.10 -27.94 12.88
CA GLN A 137 29.06 -28.63 11.60
C GLN A 137 28.07 -29.79 11.62
N PHE A 138 27.29 -29.87 10.56
CA PHE A 138 26.34 -30.96 10.33
C PHE A 138 26.89 -31.85 9.23
N GLU A 139 27.14 -33.10 9.57
CA GLU A 139 27.61 -34.10 8.61
C GLU A 139 26.50 -34.55 7.66
N THR A 140 26.90 -35.38 6.70
CA THR A 140 26.00 -35.87 5.64
C THR A 140 24.77 -36.58 6.22
N ASN A 141 23.57 -36.17 5.80
CA ASN A 141 22.27 -36.73 6.21
C ASN A 141 21.91 -36.58 7.70
N VAL A 142 22.56 -35.66 8.42
CA VAL A 142 22.24 -35.37 9.82
C VAL A 142 21.11 -34.36 9.92
N ILE A 143 20.13 -34.60 10.79
CA ILE A 143 19.01 -33.69 11.04
C ILE A 143 19.05 -33.23 12.49
N LEU A 144 19.13 -31.92 12.73
CA LEU A 144 18.82 -31.30 14.03
C LEU A 144 17.46 -30.62 13.96
N THR A 145 16.60 -30.92 14.92
CA THR A 145 15.32 -30.22 15.07
C THR A 145 15.34 -29.38 16.34
N VAL A 146 15.29 -28.07 16.16
CA VAL A 146 15.12 -27.05 17.20
C VAL A 146 13.67 -26.60 17.15
N THR A 147 12.92 -26.70 18.26
CA THR A 147 11.51 -26.27 18.23
C THR A 147 11.36 -24.76 18.34
N GLY A 148 12.33 -24.09 18.97
CA GLY A 148 12.43 -22.63 19.10
C GLY A 148 13.55 -22.07 18.23
N ASP A 149 14.27 -21.11 18.77
CA ASP A 149 15.19 -20.27 18.01
C ASP A 149 16.59 -20.86 17.91
N VAL A 150 17.26 -20.52 16.80
CA VAL A 150 18.70 -20.73 16.60
C VAL A 150 19.36 -19.37 16.61
N VAL A 151 20.23 -19.12 17.59
CA VAL A 151 20.86 -17.82 17.81
C VAL A 151 22.37 -17.95 17.69
N ILE A 152 22.97 -17.16 16.80
CA ILE A 152 24.42 -17.02 16.65
C ILE A 152 24.82 -15.64 17.18
N ASN A 153 25.43 -15.59 18.35
CA ASN A 153 25.85 -14.35 18.99
C ASN A 153 27.35 -14.10 18.80
N ASN A 154 27.73 -12.86 18.47
CA ASN A 154 29.14 -12.46 18.37
C ASN A 154 29.33 -10.99 18.79
N SER A 155 30.25 -10.76 19.73
CA SER A 155 30.57 -9.43 20.26
C SER A 155 32.01 -8.97 19.98
N ASP A 156 32.88 -9.85 19.48
CA ASP A 156 34.33 -9.66 19.51
C ASP A 156 34.96 -9.48 18.11
N ASN A 157 36.13 -8.81 18.05
CA ASN A 157 36.83 -8.54 16.79
C ASN A 157 37.58 -9.78 16.29
N ASN A 158 37.63 -9.97 14.96
CA ASN A 158 38.39 -11.05 14.29
C ASN A 158 37.98 -12.47 14.71
N VAL A 159 36.70 -12.66 15.01
CA VAL A 159 36.13 -13.95 15.40
C VAL A 159 34.97 -14.30 14.48
N LYS A 160 34.92 -15.56 14.04
CA LYS A 160 33.82 -16.15 13.30
C LYS A 160 32.94 -17.05 14.17
N LYS A 161 31.63 -16.95 13.98
CA LYS A 161 30.65 -17.84 14.62
C LYS A 161 29.74 -18.38 13.54
N CYS A 162 29.77 -19.68 13.28
CA CYS A 162 29.05 -20.23 12.15
C CYS A 162 28.36 -21.55 12.44
N ILE A 163 27.35 -21.81 11.63
CA ILE A 163 26.77 -23.13 11.43
C ILE A 163 27.09 -23.54 10.00
N GLU A 164 27.61 -24.73 9.81
CA GLU A 164 28.01 -25.25 8.50
C GLU A 164 27.20 -26.51 8.20
N LEU A 165 26.39 -26.41 7.15
CA LEU A 165 25.54 -27.48 6.66
C LEU A 165 26.20 -28.05 5.41
N TRP A 166 26.81 -29.23 5.56
CA TRP A 166 27.05 -30.15 4.44
C TRP A 166 25.70 -30.69 3.99
N SER A 167 25.50 -31.98 3.74
CA SER A 167 24.16 -32.52 3.41
C SER A 167 23.25 -32.69 4.64
N GLY A 168 23.52 -31.94 5.71
CA GLY A 168 22.71 -31.90 6.90
C GLY A 168 21.47 -30.99 6.76
N THR A 169 20.50 -31.16 7.67
CA THR A 169 19.29 -30.36 7.75
C THR A 169 19.12 -29.76 9.14
N LEU A 170 18.84 -28.46 9.21
CA LEU A 170 18.45 -27.76 10.43
C LEU A 170 16.99 -27.31 10.34
N ASN A 171 16.15 -27.79 11.27
CA ASN A 171 14.78 -27.30 11.44
C ASN A 171 14.71 -26.36 12.65
N CYS A 172 14.07 -25.19 12.52
CA CYS A 172 13.94 -24.21 13.60
C CYS A 172 12.73 -23.28 13.46
N SER A 173 12.37 -22.59 14.55
CA SER A 173 11.38 -21.53 14.52
C SER A 173 11.93 -20.28 13.83
N ASN A 174 12.97 -19.68 14.43
CA ASN A 174 13.68 -18.52 13.89
C ASN A 174 15.18 -18.79 13.80
N ILE A 175 15.85 -18.04 12.95
CA ILE A 175 17.31 -17.90 12.96
C ILE A 175 17.64 -16.43 13.24
N GLU A 176 18.45 -16.19 14.26
CA GLU A 176 19.02 -14.88 14.55
C GLU A 176 20.54 -14.91 14.48
N ILE A 177 21.11 -14.11 13.58
CA ILE A 177 22.55 -13.87 13.51
C ILE A 177 22.81 -12.47 14.06
N ASN A 178 23.32 -12.43 15.28
CA ASN A 178 23.40 -11.25 16.10
C ASN A 178 24.87 -10.84 16.34
N VAL A 179 25.29 -9.73 15.74
CA VAL A 179 26.67 -9.24 15.88
C VAL A 179 26.72 -7.79 16.36
N SER A 180 27.40 -7.54 17.49
CA SER A 180 27.61 -6.22 18.09
C SER A 180 29.12 -5.85 18.19
N GLY A 181 29.52 -4.62 17.79
CA GLY A 181 30.94 -4.14 17.78
C GLY A 181 31.73 -4.25 16.45
N GLY A 182 33.00 -3.77 16.39
CA GLY A 182 34.11 -3.96 15.40
C GLY A 182 33.98 -3.77 13.86
N ASN A 183 34.97 -4.31 13.10
CA ASN A 183 35.29 -4.13 11.65
C ASN A 183 34.81 -5.27 10.71
N ASN A 184 34.99 -5.17 9.39
CA ASN A 184 34.48 -6.10 8.35
C ASN A 184 35.23 -7.46 8.24
N SER A 185 35.87 -7.92 9.31
CA SER A 185 36.49 -9.25 9.45
C SER A 185 35.78 -10.09 10.52
N ARG A 186 34.48 -9.83 10.71
CA ARG A 186 33.63 -10.28 11.82
C ARG A 186 32.44 -11.05 11.27
N ASP A 187 32.64 -12.33 11.04
CA ASP A 187 31.72 -13.07 10.20
C ASP A 187 30.89 -13.98 11.10
N SER A 188 29.62 -13.66 11.28
CA SER A 188 28.66 -14.65 11.78
C SER A 188 27.77 -15.06 10.63
N TYR A 189 27.78 -16.35 10.31
CA TYR A 189 27.18 -16.80 9.07
C TYR A 189 26.70 -18.23 9.14
N ILE A 190 25.88 -18.60 8.16
CA ILE A 190 25.53 -19.99 7.91
C ILE A 190 26.10 -20.37 6.55
N THR A 191 26.83 -21.46 6.49
CA THR A 191 27.25 -22.07 5.23
C THR A 191 26.28 -23.17 4.86
N ILE A 192 25.86 -23.19 3.60
CA ILE A 192 25.06 -24.26 3.01
C ILE A 192 25.81 -24.77 1.78
N ILE A 193 26.15 -26.05 1.78
CA ILE A 193 26.73 -26.72 0.61
C ILE A 193 25.59 -27.38 -0.16
N ASP A 194 25.21 -28.60 0.24
CA ASP A 194 24.11 -29.39 -0.32
C ASP A 194 22.97 -29.65 0.68
N GLY A 195 23.08 -29.07 1.89
CA GLY A 195 22.11 -29.22 2.97
C GLY A 195 20.91 -28.29 2.90
N ALA A 196 20.15 -28.26 3.99
CA ALA A 196 18.93 -27.46 4.09
C ALA A 196 18.75 -26.78 5.45
N ILE A 197 18.18 -25.58 5.42
CA ILE A 197 17.52 -24.97 6.58
C ILE A 197 16.02 -24.88 6.34
N ASN A 198 15.24 -25.29 7.34
CA ASN A 198 13.80 -25.16 7.36
C ASN A 198 13.41 -24.27 8.55
N VAL A 199 12.93 -23.08 8.24
CA VAL A 199 12.60 -22.03 9.22
C VAL A 199 11.10 -21.79 9.15
N SER A 200 10.37 -21.96 10.25
CA SER A 200 8.92 -21.76 10.26
C SER A 200 8.51 -20.28 10.33
N GLN A 201 9.38 -19.44 10.87
CA GLN A 201 9.20 -18.00 11.01
C GLN A 201 10.36 -17.28 10.32
N ASP A 202 11.08 -16.40 11.01
CA ASP A 202 11.98 -15.42 10.39
C ASP A 202 13.46 -15.85 10.41
N ILE A 203 14.20 -15.34 9.42
CA ILE A 203 15.67 -15.27 9.45
C ILE A 203 16.06 -13.80 9.58
N LYS A 204 16.81 -13.47 10.62
CA LYS A 204 17.25 -12.10 10.91
C LYS A 204 18.77 -12.03 11.01
N MET A 205 19.36 -11.21 10.15
CA MET A 205 20.78 -10.92 10.11
C MET A 205 20.99 -9.44 10.47
N ASN A 206 21.41 -9.15 11.71
CA ASN A 206 21.26 -7.80 12.27
C ASN A 206 22.35 -6.79 11.87
N ASN A 207 23.24 -7.13 10.93
CA ASN A 207 24.39 -6.32 10.57
C ASN A 207 24.58 -6.21 9.04
N THR A 208 25.69 -5.60 8.62
CA THR A 208 26.03 -5.41 7.21
C THR A 208 26.25 -6.75 6.48
N ASN A 209 26.22 -6.69 5.14
CA ASN A 209 26.42 -7.84 4.24
C ASN A 209 27.71 -8.64 4.50
N GLN A 210 28.78 -7.98 4.92
CA GLN A 210 30.07 -8.62 5.22
C GLN A 210 30.16 -9.20 6.62
N ARG A 211 29.15 -8.98 7.47
CA ARG A 211 29.22 -9.33 8.90
C ARG A 211 28.20 -10.35 9.34
N THR A 212 27.04 -10.33 8.69
CA THR A 212 26.00 -11.33 8.87
C THR A 212 25.52 -11.77 7.50
N PHE A 213 25.70 -13.02 7.15
CA PHE A 213 25.35 -13.53 5.82
C PHE A 213 25.02 -15.02 5.84
N ILE A 214 24.38 -15.48 4.78
CA ILE A 214 24.27 -16.90 4.45
C ILE A 214 25.05 -17.14 3.17
N VAL A 215 25.93 -18.12 3.18
CA VAL A 215 26.81 -18.45 2.06
C VAL A 215 26.46 -19.81 1.45
N PHE A 216 26.27 -19.84 0.14
CA PHE A 216 26.12 -21.06 -0.64
C PHE A 216 27.45 -21.41 -1.32
N LEU A 217 28.01 -22.58 -1.00
CA LEU A 217 29.34 -22.99 -1.49
C LEU A 217 29.33 -24.18 -2.46
N SER A 218 28.16 -24.76 -2.79
CA SER A 218 28.12 -25.82 -3.80
C SER A 218 28.37 -25.28 -5.22
N ASN A 219 29.00 -26.12 -6.04
CA ASN A 219 29.17 -25.90 -7.48
C ASN A 219 27.97 -26.41 -8.30
N ASN A 220 27.04 -27.14 -7.68
CA ASN A 220 25.83 -27.61 -8.35
C ASN A 220 24.70 -26.57 -8.16
N PRO A 221 24.09 -26.07 -9.25
CA PRO A 221 23.00 -25.08 -9.20
C PRO A 221 21.81 -25.44 -8.30
N ASP A 222 21.52 -26.72 -8.14
CA ASP A 222 20.32 -27.21 -7.44
C ASP A 222 20.59 -27.58 -5.96
N ASP A 223 21.83 -27.47 -5.52
CA ASP A 223 22.23 -27.78 -4.14
C ASP A 223 21.99 -26.59 -3.20
N GLY A 224 21.75 -26.93 -1.93
CA GLY A 224 21.61 -25.97 -0.85
C GLY A 224 20.21 -25.34 -0.83
N ARG A 225 19.50 -25.48 0.28
CA ARG A 225 18.10 -25.01 0.39
C ARG A 225 17.82 -24.21 1.64
N ILE A 226 17.08 -23.12 1.46
CA ILE A 226 16.43 -22.36 2.53
C ILE A 226 14.92 -22.47 2.30
N ASN A 227 14.18 -23.09 3.21
CA ASN A 227 12.74 -23.00 3.27
C ASN A 227 12.37 -22.04 4.40
N VAL A 228 11.72 -20.92 4.08
CA VAL A 228 11.35 -19.88 5.07
C VAL A 228 9.84 -19.64 5.09
N GLY A 229 9.27 -19.71 6.29
CA GLY A 229 7.85 -19.48 6.56
C GLY A 229 7.52 -18.02 6.88
N GLY A 230 8.49 -17.25 7.38
CA GLY A 230 8.41 -15.82 7.57
C GLY A 230 9.19 -15.05 6.52
N LYS A 231 10.06 -14.13 6.94
CA LYS A 231 10.91 -13.31 6.06
C LYS A 231 12.40 -13.47 6.34
N ILE A 232 13.23 -13.09 5.36
CA ILE A 232 14.67 -12.94 5.52
C ILE A 232 15.01 -11.45 5.55
N THR A 233 15.70 -10.98 6.59
CA THR A 233 16.01 -9.54 6.76
C THR A 233 17.45 -9.27 7.14
N GLY A 234 18.00 -8.16 6.62
CA GLY A 234 19.38 -7.70 6.85
C GLY A 234 20.46 -8.58 6.21
N GLY A 235 21.74 -8.35 6.48
CA GLY A 235 22.81 -9.19 5.93
C GLY A 235 22.84 -9.37 4.40
N ASN A 236 23.33 -10.52 3.93
CA ASN A 236 23.41 -10.87 2.50
C ASN A 236 23.28 -12.39 2.24
N LEU A 237 22.92 -12.74 1.01
CA LEU A 237 23.05 -14.08 0.44
C LEU A 237 24.21 -14.07 -0.56
N THR A 238 25.19 -14.95 -0.42
CA THR A 238 26.43 -14.88 -1.20
C THR A 238 27.04 -16.23 -1.52
N SER A 239 27.98 -16.28 -2.46
CA SER A 239 28.91 -17.40 -2.64
C SER A 239 30.33 -17.07 -2.15
N SER A 240 30.53 -15.88 -1.61
CA SER A 240 31.80 -15.42 -1.07
C SER A 240 31.91 -15.79 0.40
N SER A 241 32.98 -16.48 0.77
CA SER A 241 33.22 -16.89 2.16
C SER A 241 33.44 -15.72 3.12
N ASP A 242 33.63 -14.51 2.61
CA ASP A 242 33.83 -13.25 3.37
C ASP A 242 32.58 -12.35 3.41
N GLY A 243 31.41 -12.85 2.97
CA GLY A 243 30.19 -12.05 2.91
C GLY A 243 30.15 -11.03 1.75
N GLY A 244 31.14 -11.04 0.87
CA GLY A 244 31.24 -10.16 -0.31
C GLY A 244 30.07 -10.32 -1.30
N THR A 245 30.03 -9.44 -2.31
CA THR A 245 28.94 -9.37 -3.29
C THR A 245 29.18 -10.23 -4.53
N SER A 246 29.81 -11.40 -4.38
CA SER A 246 30.02 -12.33 -5.49
C SER A 246 28.67 -12.79 -6.06
N THR A 247 28.64 -13.08 -7.36
CA THR A 247 27.47 -13.66 -7.99
C THR A 247 27.25 -15.07 -7.46
N LEU A 248 26.10 -15.30 -6.83
CA LEU A 248 25.67 -16.66 -6.47
C LEU A 248 25.62 -17.56 -7.72
N HIS A 249 26.05 -18.80 -7.54
CA HIS A 249 26.05 -19.85 -8.58
C HIS A 249 25.30 -21.13 -8.16
N SER A 250 24.73 -21.14 -6.95
CA SER A 250 23.94 -22.23 -6.37
C SER A 250 22.98 -21.67 -5.31
N GLY A 251 22.14 -22.52 -4.74
CA GLY A 251 21.22 -22.18 -3.67
C GLY A 251 19.78 -21.95 -4.14
N ILE A 252 18.85 -22.55 -3.41
CA ILE A 252 17.41 -22.40 -3.56
C ILE A 252 16.84 -21.71 -2.31
N VAL A 253 16.21 -20.55 -2.49
CA VAL A 253 15.39 -19.94 -1.43
C VAL A 253 13.93 -20.13 -1.78
N ASN A 254 13.19 -20.77 -0.87
CA ASN A 254 11.79 -21.09 -1.03
C ASN A 254 10.94 -20.43 0.07
N TYR A 255 10.05 -19.52 -0.32
CA TYR A 255 9.03 -18.97 0.55
C TYR A 255 7.77 -19.84 0.43
N TYR A 256 7.49 -20.62 1.48
CA TYR A 256 6.51 -21.72 1.41
C TYR A 256 5.23 -21.50 2.21
N ASN A 257 5.11 -20.40 2.96
CA ASN A 257 3.93 -20.17 3.79
C ASN A 257 2.71 -19.89 2.91
N THR A 258 1.52 -20.30 3.37
CA THR A 258 0.25 -19.99 2.71
C THR A 258 -0.34 -18.65 3.13
N ASN A 259 0.19 -18.05 4.20
CA ASN A 259 -0.11 -16.68 4.62
C ASN A 259 0.78 -15.67 3.89
N GLU A 260 0.57 -14.38 4.19
CA GLU A 260 1.39 -13.29 3.66
C GLU A 260 2.86 -13.43 4.09
N GLN A 261 3.78 -13.16 3.17
CA GLN A 261 5.23 -13.15 3.41
C GLN A 261 5.88 -11.95 2.73
N ASP A 262 6.75 -11.28 3.48
CA ASP A 262 7.69 -10.30 2.94
C ASP A 262 8.89 -11.02 2.30
N ILE A 263 9.20 -10.65 1.06
CA ILE A 263 10.32 -11.19 0.30
C ILE A 263 11.49 -10.23 0.45
N GLY A 264 12.56 -10.71 1.08
CA GLY A 264 13.77 -9.93 1.32
C GLY A 264 14.44 -9.46 0.03
N SER A 265 15.00 -8.25 0.09
CA SER A 265 15.67 -7.59 -1.04
C SER A 265 17.07 -8.16 -1.28
N TYR A 266 17.16 -9.33 -1.91
CA TYR A 266 18.42 -9.98 -2.25
C TYR A 266 18.51 -10.30 -3.75
N THR A 267 19.74 -10.55 -4.20
CA THR A 267 19.96 -11.30 -5.44
C THR A 267 19.86 -12.78 -5.10
N TYR A 268 18.85 -13.45 -5.63
CA TYR A 268 18.67 -14.88 -5.53
C TYR A 268 19.33 -15.59 -6.71
N PHE A 269 19.88 -16.78 -6.49
CA PHE A 269 20.23 -17.66 -7.58
C PHE A 269 18.98 -18.38 -8.10
N ASN A 270 18.43 -19.30 -7.30
CA ASN A 270 17.08 -19.82 -7.50
C ASN A 270 16.12 -19.27 -6.44
N LEU A 271 14.93 -18.87 -6.88
CA LEU A 271 13.84 -18.43 -6.00
C LEU A 271 12.61 -19.29 -6.28
N GLN A 272 11.97 -19.81 -5.23
CA GLN A 272 10.72 -20.56 -5.32
C GLN A 272 9.65 -19.94 -4.42
N PHE A 273 8.44 -19.83 -4.95
CA PHE A 273 7.23 -19.56 -4.17
C PHE A 273 6.31 -20.77 -4.24
N SER A 274 6.41 -21.63 -3.23
CA SER A 274 5.64 -22.89 -3.15
C SER A 274 4.35 -22.79 -2.33
N GLY A 275 4.28 -21.81 -1.42
CA GLY A 275 3.08 -21.54 -0.63
C GLY A 275 2.21 -20.46 -1.25
N GLY A 276 0.90 -20.50 -0.96
CA GLY A 276 -0.05 -19.45 -1.34
C GLY A 276 0.18 -18.11 -0.63
N GLY A 277 -0.87 -17.29 -0.54
CA GLY A 277 -0.82 -15.99 0.13
C GLY A 277 -0.17 -14.89 -0.72
N LEU A 278 -0.02 -13.70 -0.14
CA LEU A 278 0.66 -12.57 -0.77
C LEU A 278 2.18 -12.66 -0.53
N LYS A 279 2.97 -12.51 -1.58
CA LYS A 279 4.43 -12.45 -1.55
C LYS A 279 4.85 -11.02 -1.88
N THR A 280 5.13 -10.21 -0.87
CA THR A 280 5.35 -8.76 -1.05
C THR A 280 6.84 -8.46 -1.11
N LEU A 281 7.31 -7.83 -2.19
CA LEU A 281 8.70 -7.39 -2.25
C LEU A 281 8.95 -6.25 -1.27
N THR A 282 10.04 -6.31 -0.52
CA THR A 282 10.47 -5.18 0.35
C THR A 282 11.55 -4.31 -0.29
N GLY A 283 11.95 -4.63 -1.52
CA GLY A 283 13.00 -3.98 -2.29
C GLY A 283 13.18 -4.66 -3.65
N ASN A 284 13.96 -4.04 -4.53
CA ASN A 284 14.24 -4.60 -5.85
C ASN A 284 14.88 -5.99 -5.71
N THR A 285 14.32 -6.96 -6.41
CA THR A 285 14.69 -8.37 -6.28
C THR A 285 15.17 -8.90 -7.62
N THR A 286 16.34 -9.56 -7.63
CA THR A 286 16.88 -10.19 -8.84
C THR A 286 16.94 -11.69 -8.66
N VAL A 287 16.54 -12.46 -9.69
CA VAL A 287 16.70 -13.92 -9.76
C VAL A 287 17.61 -14.24 -10.94
N ASN A 288 18.81 -14.74 -10.65
CA ASN A 288 19.85 -15.00 -11.64
C ASN A 288 19.65 -16.30 -12.42
N ASN A 289 18.90 -17.26 -11.87
CA ASN A 289 18.66 -18.55 -12.48
C ASN A 289 17.15 -18.85 -12.53
N ASN A 290 16.67 -19.87 -11.82
CA ASN A 290 15.26 -20.29 -11.94
C ASN A 290 14.38 -19.52 -10.95
N PHE A 291 13.31 -18.91 -11.45
CA PHE A 291 12.19 -18.49 -10.63
C PHE A 291 11.03 -19.47 -10.80
N VAL A 292 10.80 -20.29 -9.77
CA VAL A 292 9.73 -21.29 -9.73
C VAL A 292 8.53 -20.69 -9.01
N TYR A 293 7.49 -20.39 -9.77
CA TYR A 293 6.28 -19.73 -9.29
C TYR A 293 5.13 -20.74 -9.25
N ASP A 294 4.93 -21.38 -8.10
CA ASP A 294 3.92 -22.44 -7.93
C ASP A 294 2.61 -21.90 -7.35
N ALA A 295 2.64 -20.93 -6.44
CA ALA A 295 1.46 -20.39 -5.78
C ALA A 295 1.61 -18.94 -5.27
N GLY A 296 0.48 -18.32 -4.91
CA GLY A 296 0.40 -16.99 -4.31
C GLY A 296 0.37 -15.86 -5.33
N LYS A 297 0.06 -14.62 -4.89
CA LYS A 297 0.28 -13.40 -5.68
C LYS A 297 1.63 -12.80 -5.31
N VAL A 298 2.36 -12.22 -6.26
CA VAL A 298 3.58 -11.46 -5.98
C VAL A 298 3.26 -9.97 -6.06
N ILE A 299 3.41 -9.23 -4.97
CA ILE A 299 3.12 -7.79 -4.91
C ILE A 299 4.43 -7.02 -5.10
N LEU A 300 4.50 -6.24 -6.18
CA LEU A 300 5.70 -5.44 -6.49
C LEU A 300 5.74 -4.12 -5.72
N GLY A 301 4.60 -3.44 -5.55
CA GLY A 301 4.59 -2.08 -5.04
C GLY A 301 5.46 -1.16 -5.91
N ASN A 302 6.50 -0.57 -5.31
CA ASN A 302 7.45 0.30 -6.01
C ASN A 302 8.78 -0.40 -6.34
N HIS A 303 8.79 -1.73 -6.34
CA HIS A 303 10.01 -2.53 -6.46
C HIS A 303 9.98 -3.42 -7.69
N ASP A 304 11.12 -3.54 -8.35
CA ASP A 304 11.24 -4.35 -9.55
C ASP A 304 11.53 -5.82 -9.22
N LEU A 305 10.93 -6.72 -10.00
CA LEU A 305 11.31 -8.14 -10.04
C LEU A 305 12.05 -8.40 -11.34
N ILE A 306 13.35 -8.69 -11.23
CA ILE A 306 14.26 -8.86 -12.38
C ILE A 306 14.60 -10.33 -12.53
N LEU A 307 14.16 -10.95 -13.62
CA LEU A 307 14.35 -12.36 -13.92
C LEU A 307 15.33 -12.55 -15.07
N LYS A 308 16.42 -13.29 -14.85
CA LYS A 308 17.38 -13.63 -15.92
C LYS A 308 16.94 -14.80 -16.80
N LYS A 309 15.85 -15.48 -16.43
CA LYS A 309 15.21 -16.56 -17.18
C LYS A 309 13.69 -16.44 -17.10
N ASN A 310 13.01 -17.08 -18.05
CA ASN A 310 11.56 -17.20 -18.02
C ASN A 310 11.07 -17.83 -16.71
N ILE A 311 9.93 -17.33 -16.22
CA ILE A 311 9.18 -17.89 -15.10
C ILE A 311 8.87 -19.36 -15.36
N GLN A 312 9.10 -20.21 -14.36
CA GLN A 312 8.70 -21.62 -14.38
C GLN A 312 7.43 -21.78 -13.55
N GLY A 313 6.34 -22.22 -14.19
CA GLY A 313 5.07 -22.42 -13.53
C GLY A 313 3.91 -22.53 -14.52
N THR A 314 2.77 -23.01 -14.04
CA THR A 314 1.51 -23.09 -14.79
C THR A 314 0.34 -22.57 -13.96
N GLY A 315 -0.85 -22.43 -14.56
CA GLY A 315 -2.07 -22.06 -13.84
C GLY A 315 -2.08 -20.60 -13.34
N PHE A 316 -1.45 -19.69 -14.09
CA PHE A 316 -1.52 -18.25 -13.81
C PHE A 316 -2.95 -17.73 -13.94
N GLY A 317 -3.31 -16.75 -13.12
CA GLY A 317 -4.66 -16.20 -13.05
C GLY A 317 -4.78 -15.17 -11.94
N VAL A 318 -6.00 -14.72 -11.66
CA VAL A 318 -6.25 -13.69 -10.63
C VAL A 318 -5.69 -14.05 -9.25
N ASN A 319 -5.55 -15.33 -8.90
CA ASN A 319 -5.00 -15.77 -7.62
C ASN A 319 -3.49 -16.09 -7.68
N LYS A 320 -2.88 -16.02 -8.86
CA LYS A 320 -1.49 -16.35 -9.14
C LYS A 320 -0.95 -15.48 -10.28
N MET A 321 -0.62 -14.23 -9.94
CA MET A 321 -0.12 -13.20 -10.85
C MET A 321 0.90 -12.30 -10.16
N ILE A 322 1.69 -11.59 -10.93
CA ILE A 322 2.60 -10.54 -10.47
C ILE A 322 1.83 -9.23 -10.52
N VAL A 323 1.56 -8.65 -9.35
CA VAL A 323 0.71 -7.49 -9.18
C VAL A 323 1.54 -6.21 -9.30
N THR A 324 1.25 -5.41 -10.32
CA THR A 324 1.93 -4.15 -10.64
C THR A 324 1.15 -2.95 -10.09
N ASN A 325 0.95 -2.92 -8.77
CA ASN A 325 0.13 -1.92 -8.05
C ASN A 325 0.88 -0.65 -7.61
N GLY A 326 1.99 -0.31 -8.28
CA GLY A 326 2.82 0.85 -7.99
C GLY A 326 3.80 1.10 -9.13
N THR A 327 4.99 1.62 -8.83
CA THR A 327 6.01 1.87 -9.86
C THR A 327 6.81 0.65 -10.27
N GLY A 328 6.69 -0.47 -9.55
CA GLY A 328 7.46 -1.69 -9.78
C GLY A 328 7.10 -2.40 -11.08
N ILE A 329 8.12 -2.95 -11.73
CA ILE A 329 8.04 -3.59 -13.05
C ILE A 329 8.50 -5.05 -12.97
N LEU A 330 7.90 -5.90 -13.82
CA LEU A 330 8.43 -7.24 -14.09
C LEU A 330 9.39 -7.16 -15.27
N SER A 331 10.69 -7.30 -15.01
CA SER A 331 11.72 -7.39 -16.02
C SER A 331 12.05 -8.85 -16.26
N ASN A 332 11.95 -9.32 -17.51
CA ASN A 332 12.29 -10.70 -17.86
C ASN A 332 13.23 -10.73 -19.07
N TYR A 333 14.35 -11.42 -18.91
CA TYR A 333 15.30 -11.65 -19.99
C TYR A 333 14.70 -12.61 -21.02
N THR A 334 14.63 -12.13 -22.26
CA THR A 334 14.13 -12.90 -23.39
C THR A 334 14.98 -14.15 -23.60
N SER A 335 14.31 -15.27 -23.86
CA SER A 335 14.94 -16.54 -24.22
C SER A 335 14.47 -17.00 -25.59
N ASN A 336 15.16 -17.99 -26.17
CA ASN A 336 14.71 -18.64 -27.41
C ASN A 336 13.43 -19.48 -27.22
N SER A 337 13.05 -19.78 -25.97
CA SER A 337 11.81 -20.50 -25.66
C SER A 337 10.62 -19.54 -25.76
N LYS A 338 9.64 -19.91 -26.59
CA LYS A 338 8.40 -19.16 -26.82
C LYS A 338 7.18 -20.05 -26.54
N PRO A 339 6.04 -19.49 -26.12
CA PRO A 339 5.84 -18.08 -25.77
C PRO A 339 6.57 -17.67 -24.47
N ILE A 340 6.87 -16.37 -24.31
CA ILE A 340 7.29 -15.81 -23.02
C ILE A 340 6.05 -15.16 -22.41
N ILE A 341 5.65 -15.64 -21.22
CA ILE A 341 4.45 -15.17 -20.52
C ILE A 341 4.88 -14.25 -19.37
N PHE A 342 4.27 -13.07 -19.32
CA PHE A 342 4.34 -12.11 -18.23
C PHE A 342 2.98 -12.17 -17.51
N PRO A 343 2.86 -12.94 -16.41
CA PRO A 343 1.58 -13.13 -15.72
C PRO A 343 1.28 -11.92 -14.83
N VAL A 344 1.22 -10.72 -15.41
CA VAL A 344 0.99 -9.46 -14.71
C VAL A 344 -0.50 -9.18 -14.49
N GLY A 345 -0.81 -8.31 -13.53
CA GLY A 345 -2.17 -7.87 -13.24
C GLY A 345 -2.22 -6.74 -12.22
N THR A 346 -3.41 -6.19 -11.97
CA THR A 346 -3.67 -5.22 -10.90
C THR A 346 -4.87 -5.67 -10.08
N GLY A 347 -4.82 -5.50 -8.76
CA GLY A 347 -5.95 -5.82 -7.89
C GLY A 347 -6.57 -7.20 -8.14
N ASN A 348 -7.74 -7.21 -8.79
CA ASN A 348 -8.52 -8.40 -9.14
C ASN A 348 -8.52 -8.73 -10.64
N TYR A 349 -7.76 -8.00 -11.47
CA TYR A 349 -7.65 -8.25 -12.89
C TYR A 349 -6.33 -8.93 -13.20
N TYR A 350 -6.43 -10.08 -13.88
CA TYR A 350 -5.30 -10.76 -14.46
C TYR A 350 -5.17 -10.34 -15.91
N THR A 351 -4.09 -9.61 -16.24
CA THR A 351 -3.92 -8.94 -17.53
C THR A 351 -2.59 -9.37 -18.18
N PRO A 352 -2.40 -10.68 -18.49
CA PRO A 352 -1.10 -11.15 -18.91
C PRO A 352 -0.72 -10.60 -20.27
N PHE A 353 0.59 -10.42 -20.42
CA PHE A 353 1.22 -10.05 -21.68
C PHE A 353 2.07 -11.22 -22.17
N THR A 354 2.03 -11.51 -23.46
CA THR A 354 2.74 -12.66 -24.03
C THR A 354 3.54 -12.25 -25.25
N ILE A 355 4.82 -12.63 -25.30
CA ILE A 355 5.62 -12.58 -26.53
C ILE A 355 5.53 -13.92 -27.24
N ASN A 356 4.94 -13.92 -28.43
CA ASN A 356 4.79 -15.12 -29.26
C ASN A 356 6.01 -15.36 -30.15
N SER A 357 6.60 -14.29 -30.70
CA SER A 357 7.81 -14.37 -31.52
C SER A 357 8.60 -13.08 -31.48
N ILE A 358 9.91 -13.19 -31.74
CA ILE A 358 10.83 -12.05 -31.91
C ILE A 358 11.67 -12.37 -33.13
N VAL A 359 11.62 -11.50 -34.13
CA VAL A 359 12.50 -11.58 -35.31
C VAL A 359 13.80 -10.84 -34.97
N TYR A 360 14.95 -11.47 -35.25
CA TYR A 360 16.30 -10.96 -34.94
C TYR A 360 16.59 -10.78 -33.43
N SER A 361 16.31 -11.81 -32.62
CA SER A 361 16.70 -11.82 -31.20
C SER A 361 18.21 -12.02 -31.02
N ILE A 362 18.83 -11.24 -30.14
CA ILE A 362 20.19 -11.46 -29.64
C ILE A 362 20.14 -11.81 -28.13
N SER A 363 21.18 -12.45 -27.62
CA SER A 363 21.29 -12.84 -26.22
C SER A 363 21.31 -11.63 -25.26
N ASN A 364 20.87 -11.83 -24.02
CA ASN A 364 20.91 -10.86 -22.90
C ASN A 364 19.99 -9.63 -23.04
N GLN A 365 18.91 -9.76 -23.79
CA GLN A 365 17.88 -8.74 -23.91
C GLN A 365 16.79 -8.94 -22.86
N TYR A 366 16.31 -7.86 -22.23
CA TYR A 366 15.18 -7.87 -21.32
C TYR A 366 13.98 -7.15 -21.93
N LEU A 367 12.79 -7.59 -21.53
CA LEU A 367 11.55 -6.84 -21.69
C LEU A 367 10.98 -6.57 -20.30
N ASP A 368 10.64 -5.32 -20.09
CA ASP A 368 9.98 -4.78 -18.93
C ASP A 368 8.49 -4.67 -19.24
N VAL A 369 7.65 -5.21 -18.34
CA VAL A 369 6.20 -5.19 -18.51
C VAL A 369 5.53 -4.84 -17.20
N ARG A 370 4.54 -3.96 -17.27
CA ARG A 370 3.53 -3.79 -16.22
C ARG A 370 2.17 -3.46 -16.81
N PHE A 371 1.11 -3.69 -16.04
CA PHE A 371 -0.23 -3.19 -16.35
C PHE A 371 -0.58 -2.04 -15.41
N HIS A 372 -1.13 -0.95 -15.95
CA HIS A 372 -1.59 0.20 -15.20
C HIS A 372 -3.10 0.37 -15.39
N GLU A 373 -3.85 0.28 -14.30
CA GLU A 373 -5.30 0.45 -14.31
C GLU A 373 -5.66 1.94 -14.29
N THR A 374 -6.47 2.37 -15.26
CA THR A 374 -6.94 3.76 -15.36
C THR A 374 -8.27 3.82 -16.12
N ASN A 375 -9.09 4.83 -15.85
CA ASN A 375 -10.34 5.09 -16.59
C ASN A 375 -10.28 6.39 -17.40
N GLU A 376 -9.09 6.97 -17.54
CA GLU A 376 -8.87 8.28 -18.15
C GLU A 376 -9.29 8.35 -19.61
N MET A 377 -9.11 7.26 -20.35
CA MET A 377 -9.43 7.17 -21.77
C MET A 377 -10.93 7.02 -22.05
N GLY A 378 -11.79 6.84 -21.06
CA GLY A 378 -13.24 6.66 -21.28
C GLY A 378 -13.67 5.19 -21.38
N SER A 379 -14.98 4.93 -21.26
CA SER A 379 -15.50 3.55 -21.10
C SER A 379 -15.48 2.70 -22.36
N ASN A 380 -15.21 3.30 -23.53
CA ASN A 380 -15.06 2.57 -24.79
C ASN A 380 -13.63 2.03 -24.97
N PHE A 381 -12.72 2.40 -24.08
CA PHE A 381 -11.37 1.86 -23.99
C PHE A 381 -11.29 0.85 -22.85
N LEU A 382 -10.27 0.00 -22.89
CA LEU A 382 -9.89 -0.78 -21.73
C LEU A 382 -9.62 0.14 -20.53
N ALA A 383 -10.09 -0.28 -19.36
CA ALA A 383 -9.81 0.37 -18.08
C ALA A 383 -8.35 0.15 -17.62
N GLY A 384 -7.41 0.50 -18.51
CA GLY A 384 -5.97 0.43 -18.28
C GLY A 384 -5.17 0.24 -19.57
N TYR A 385 -3.86 0.17 -19.39
CA TYR A 385 -2.90 -0.06 -20.47
C TYR A 385 -1.71 -0.86 -19.97
N TRP A 386 -1.05 -1.57 -20.89
CA TRP A 386 0.25 -2.17 -20.62
C TRP A 386 1.34 -1.17 -20.93
N GLU A 387 2.36 -1.12 -20.08
CA GLU A 387 3.63 -0.50 -20.40
C GLU A 387 4.64 -1.56 -20.76
N THR A 388 5.32 -1.36 -21.88
CA THR A 388 6.39 -2.23 -22.36
C THR A 388 7.65 -1.41 -22.64
N THR A 389 8.80 -1.89 -22.18
CA THR A 389 10.11 -1.28 -22.49
C THR A 389 11.11 -2.39 -22.75
N THR A 390 11.97 -2.23 -23.73
CA THR A 390 12.95 -3.25 -24.07
C THR A 390 14.34 -2.68 -24.28
N ASN A 391 15.40 -3.34 -23.81
CA ASN A 391 16.76 -2.97 -24.26
C ASN A 391 17.13 -3.59 -25.63
N MET A 392 16.15 -4.19 -26.30
CA MET A 392 16.33 -4.75 -27.62
C MET A 392 16.48 -3.61 -28.65
N SER A 393 17.72 -3.34 -29.08
CA SER A 393 17.99 -2.35 -30.12
C SER A 393 18.47 -3.03 -31.41
N HIS A 394 17.58 -3.14 -32.39
CA HIS A 394 17.93 -3.52 -33.75
C HIS A 394 16.90 -2.94 -34.75
N ALA A 395 17.36 -2.24 -35.79
CA ALA A 395 16.48 -1.52 -36.74
C ALA A 395 15.41 -2.41 -37.41
N ASN A 396 15.70 -3.71 -37.56
CA ASN A 396 14.81 -4.69 -38.17
C ASN A 396 14.10 -5.60 -37.18
N GLN A 397 14.19 -5.34 -35.87
CA GLN A 397 13.47 -6.14 -34.90
C GLN A 397 11.96 -6.01 -35.10
N ARG A 398 11.27 -7.14 -35.06
CA ARG A 398 9.80 -7.21 -35.11
C ARG A 398 9.31 -8.17 -34.06
N ILE A 399 8.34 -7.74 -33.25
CA ILE A 399 7.78 -8.52 -32.15
C ILE A 399 6.34 -8.90 -32.50
N THR A 400 5.96 -10.13 -32.19
CA THR A 400 4.55 -10.54 -32.16
C THR A 400 4.14 -10.74 -30.72
N ALA A 401 3.17 -9.96 -30.27
CA ALA A 401 2.70 -9.95 -28.89
C ALA A 401 1.19 -10.11 -28.78
N SER A 402 0.75 -10.66 -27.66
CA SER A 402 -0.67 -10.79 -27.28
C SER A 402 -0.89 -10.15 -25.91
N PHE A 403 -2.01 -9.46 -25.79
CA PHE A 403 -2.47 -8.79 -24.59
C PHE A 403 -3.83 -9.38 -24.23
N ASN A 404 -3.98 -9.84 -22.99
CA ASN A 404 -5.23 -10.42 -22.49
C ASN A 404 -5.76 -9.56 -21.36
N TYR A 405 -7.05 -9.25 -21.37
CA TYR A 405 -7.70 -8.41 -20.37
C TYR A 405 -8.87 -9.14 -19.71
N ASP A 406 -9.36 -8.63 -18.58
CA ASP A 406 -10.60 -9.13 -17.98
C ASP A 406 -11.82 -8.51 -18.67
N ALA A 407 -12.88 -9.29 -18.88
CA ALA A 407 -14.11 -8.81 -19.53
C ALA A 407 -14.75 -7.59 -18.83
N ALA A 408 -14.50 -7.38 -17.54
CA ALA A 408 -14.97 -6.21 -16.82
C ALA A 408 -14.23 -4.91 -17.20
N GLN A 409 -13.10 -4.98 -17.91
CA GLN A 409 -12.30 -3.81 -18.26
C GLN A 409 -12.84 -3.01 -19.44
N ILE A 410 -13.72 -3.58 -20.26
CA ILE A 410 -14.36 -2.89 -21.38
C ILE A 410 -15.75 -3.48 -21.61
N ALA A 411 -16.71 -2.65 -22.01
CA ALA A 411 -18.10 -3.08 -22.16
C ALA A 411 -18.33 -4.00 -23.38
N SER A 412 -17.51 -3.84 -24.42
CA SER A 412 -17.58 -4.58 -25.67
C SER A 412 -16.18 -5.01 -26.07
N ASP A 413 -16.05 -6.14 -26.77
CA ASP A 413 -14.75 -6.57 -27.29
C ASP A 413 -14.15 -5.45 -28.19
N PRO A 414 -12.86 -5.10 -28.03
CA PRO A 414 -12.19 -4.12 -28.86
C PRO A 414 -12.13 -4.52 -30.33
N ASP A 415 -12.15 -3.52 -31.20
CA ASP A 415 -11.93 -3.62 -32.64
C ASP A 415 -10.77 -2.72 -33.14
N GLU A 416 -10.11 -1.99 -32.23
CA GLU A 416 -8.94 -1.16 -32.52
C GLU A 416 -7.88 -1.24 -31.41
N ILE A 417 -6.60 -1.30 -31.79
CA ILE A 417 -5.44 -1.22 -30.87
C ILE A 417 -4.82 0.18 -30.95
N TRP A 418 -4.41 0.69 -29.79
CA TRP A 418 -3.74 1.98 -29.65
C TRP A 418 -2.40 1.82 -28.92
N ASN A 419 -1.38 2.55 -29.37
CA ASN A 419 -0.11 2.69 -28.65
C ASN A 419 0.34 4.15 -28.53
N ARG A 420 1.30 4.42 -27.65
CA ARG A 420 2.06 5.68 -27.61
C ARG A 420 3.38 5.50 -26.88
N GLU A 421 4.36 6.34 -27.16
CA GLU A 421 5.45 6.53 -26.20
C GLU A 421 4.97 7.37 -25.00
N VAL A 422 5.54 7.16 -23.81
CA VAL A 422 5.14 7.93 -22.62
C VAL A 422 5.39 9.42 -22.85
N GLY A 423 4.32 10.22 -22.80
CA GLY A 423 4.36 11.67 -23.03
C GLY A 423 4.01 12.09 -24.45
N GLU A 424 3.90 11.12 -25.37
CA GLU A 424 3.49 11.35 -26.76
C GLU A 424 1.99 11.06 -26.96
N GLU A 425 1.55 11.22 -28.21
CA GLU A 425 0.16 11.09 -28.64
C GLU A 425 -0.22 9.62 -28.87
N TRP A 426 -1.50 9.29 -28.68
CA TRP A 426 -2.02 7.95 -29.00
C TRP A 426 -2.15 7.79 -30.51
N GLU A 427 -1.63 6.68 -31.03
CA GLU A 427 -1.61 6.36 -32.45
C GLU A 427 -2.03 4.90 -32.69
N SER A 428 -2.31 4.57 -33.96
CA SER A 428 -2.47 3.19 -34.38
C SER A 428 -1.09 2.53 -34.50
N PRO A 429 -0.87 1.36 -33.88
CA PRO A 429 0.44 0.71 -33.91
C PRO A 429 0.80 0.18 -35.30
N THR A 430 2.10 0.09 -35.54
CA THR A 430 2.67 -0.61 -36.69
C THR A 430 2.52 -2.12 -36.52
N GLY A 431 2.19 -2.80 -37.63
CA GLY A 431 2.02 -4.25 -37.66
C GLY A 431 0.59 -4.66 -38.02
N THR A 432 0.32 -5.97 -37.90
CA THR A 432 -1.01 -6.53 -38.19
C THR A 432 -1.77 -6.73 -36.89
N GLN A 433 -2.88 -6.02 -36.73
CA GLN A 433 -3.77 -6.14 -35.58
C GLN A 433 -4.67 -7.38 -35.70
N SER A 434 -5.02 -8.00 -34.59
CA SER A 434 -5.96 -9.13 -34.52
C SER A 434 -6.67 -9.14 -33.17
N PHE A 435 -7.95 -9.50 -33.17
CA PHE A 435 -8.81 -9.47 -31.97
C PHE A 435 -9.36 -10.86 -31.68
N GLY A 436 -9.47 -11.20 -30.41
CA GLY A 436 -10.11 -12.41 -29.92
C GLY A 436 -10.89 -12.12 -28.65
N THR A 437 -11.61 -13.11 -28.15
CA THR A 437 -12.33 -12.98 -26.87
C THR A 437 -11.34 -12.59 -25.77
N ASN A 438 -11.62 -11.47 -25.10
CA ASN A 438 -10.80 -10.95 -24.00
C ASN A 438 -9.31 -10.79 -24.34
N SER A 439 -8.98 -10.57 -25.62
CA SER A 439 -7.60 -10.41 -26.07
C SER A 439 -7.46 -9.64 -27.37
N PHE A 440 -6.30 -9.05 -27.55
CA PHE A 440 -5.86 -8.53 -28.84
C PHE A 440 -4.38 -8.87 -29.05
N SER A 441 -3.95 -8.87 -30.31
CA SER A 441 -2.58 -9.19 -30.69
C SER A 441 -2.10 -8.27 -31.78
N ILE A 442 -0.81 -7.97 -31.75
CA ILE A 442 -0.11 -7.20 -32.78
C ILE A 442 1.03 -8.06 -33.32
N ALA A 443 0.98 -8.38 -34.61
CA ALA A 443 2.01 -9.15 -35.28
C ALA A 443 3.00 -8.24 -36.00
N LEU A 444 4.28 -8.55 -35.81
CA LEU A 444 5.41 -7.86 -36.44
C LEU A 444 5.43 -6.33 -36.17
N THR A 445 5.17 -5.91 -34.92
CA THR A 445 5.32 -4.50 -34.52
C THR A 445 6.78 -4.12 -34.28
N SER A 446 7.10 -2.85 -34.52
CA SER A 446 8.34 -2.21 -34.08
C SER A 446 8.17 -1.27 -32.89
N ASP A 447 6.95 -1.10 -32.37
CA ASP A 447 6.63 -0.05 -31.40
C ASP A 447 6.85 -0.50 -29.94
N ILE A 448 7.22 -1.76 -29.73
CA ILE A 448 7.81 -2.21 -28.47
C ILE A 448 9.31 -1.92 -28.57
N SER A 449 9.75 -0.81 -27.98
CA SER A 449 11.05 -0.19 -28.25
C SER A 449 11.85 0.09 -26.95
N THR A 450 12.98 0.81 -27.10
CA THR A 450 13.84 1.23 -25.98
C THR A 450 13.27 2.34 -25.12
N THR A 451 12.23 3.01 -25.60
CA THR A 451 11.40 3.94 -24.83
C THR A 451 10.19 3.17 -24.31
N THR A 452 9.64 3.60 -23.17
CA THR A 452 8.43 2.97 -22.64
C THR A 452 7.26 3.28 -23.56
N THR A 453 6.61 2.23 -24.06
CA THR A 453 5.40 2.35 -24.86
C THR A 453 4.18 1.82 -24.12
N GLN A 454 3.10 2.59 -24.18
CA GLN A 454 1.80 2.27 -23.58
C GLN A 454 0.90 1.66 -24.63
N TRP A 455 0.13 0.63 -24.26
CA TRP A 455 -0.73 -0.14 -25.16
C TRP A 455 -2.12 -0.29 -24.57
N SER A 456 -3.16 0.03 -25.34
CA SER A 456 -4.56 -0.17 -24.97
C SER A 456 -5.38 -0.57 -26.21
N ALA A 457 -6.68 -0.76 -26.04
CA ALA A 457 -7.60 -1.12 -27.11
C ALA A 457 -8.99 -0.52 -26.85
N SER A 458 -9.74 -0.27 -27.93
CA SER A 458 -11.08 0.32 -27.89
C SER A 458 -12.08 -0.39 -28.79
N SER A 459 -13.37 -0.15 -28.55
CA SER A 459 -14.51 -0.73 -29.30
C SER A 459 -15.26 0.32 -30.13
N GLU A 460 -14.56 1.23 -30.80
CA GLU A 460 -15.15 2.42 -31.43
C GLU A 460 -15.47 2.25 -32.93
N GLY A 461 -15.07 1.15 -33.56
CA GLY A 461 -14.97 1.01 -35.02
C GLY A 461 -16.24 0.72 -35.84
N SER A 462 -17.46 0.64 -35.30
CA SER A 462 -18.62 0.25 -36.14
C SER A 462 -20.02 0.79 -35.77
N GLY A 463 -20.13 2.04 -35.32
CA GLY A 463 -21.40 2.79 -35.31
C GLY A 463 -22.11 2.90 -33.95
N ALA A 464 -21.37 2.76 -32.86
CA ALA A 464 -21.82 3.05 -31.49
C ALA A 464 -21.35 4.45 -31.03
N ALA A 465 -21.80 4.88 -29.85
CA ALA A 465 -21.31 6.05 -29.14
C ALA A 465 -19.77 6.15 -29.17
N HIS A 466 -19.24 7.33 -29.48
CA HIS A 466 -17.80 7.58 -29.58
C HIS A 466 -17.24 8.11 -28.27
N THR A 467 -15.93 7.97 -28.08
CA THR A 467 -15.23 8.82 -27.11
C THR A 467 -14.75 10.09 -27.78
N LEU A 468 -15.22 11.23 -27.28
CA LEU A 468 -14.81 12.55 -27.71
C LEU A 468 -13.94 13.20 -26.64
N TYR A 469 -12.73 13.57 -27.04
CA TYR A 469 -11.75 14.26 -26.22
C TYR A 469 -11.74 15.74 -26.55
N SER A 470 -11.57 16.59 -25.53
CA SER A 470 -11.46 18.04 -25.75
C SER A 470 -10.14 18.38 -26.47
N TYR A 471 -10.20 18.66 -27.77
CA TYR A 471 -9.08 19.08 -28.60
C TYR A 471 -8.59 20.50 -28.26
N GLN A 472 -9.50 21.38 -27.82
CA GLN A 472 -9.20 22.74 -27.39
C GLN A 472 -10.24 23.31 -26.43
N THR A 473 -9.88 24.40 -25.74
CA THR A 473 -10.85 25.20 -25.00
C THR A 473 -11.87 25.79 -25.97
N GLY A 474 -13.15 25.63 -25.66
CA GLY A 474 -14.21 26.07 -26.56
C GLY A 474 -15.61 25.75 -26.07
N ASN A 475 -16.58 25.92 -26.97
CA ASN A 475 -17.98 25.65 -26.67
C ASN A 475 -18.31 24.18 -26.94
N TRP A 476 -19.16 23.61 -26.09
CA TRP A 476 -19.61 22.22 -26.19
C TRP A 476 -20.21 21.87 -27.56
N ASP A 477 -20.95 22.79 -28.17
CA ASP A 477 -21.65 22.60 -29.45
C ASP A 477 -20.78 22.92 -30.67
N ASN A 478 -19.49 23.20 -30.48
CA ASN A 478 -18.57 23.46 -31.58
C ASN A 478 -17.83 22.17 -31.97
N PRO A 479 -17.96 21.66 -33.21
CA PRO A 479 -17.28 20.43 -33.62
C PRO A 479 -15.75 20.51 -33.55
N VAL A 480 -15.13 21.71 -33.66
CA VAL A 480 -13.67 21.85 -33.51
C VAL A 480 -13.19 21.85 -32.06
N THR A 481 -14.10 21.75 -31.08
CA THR A 481 -13.75 21.55 -29.67
C THR A 481 -13.40 20.09 -29.38
N TRP A 482 -13.83 19.17 -30.24
CA TRP A 482 -13.75 17.73 -30.01
C TRP A 482 -12.91 17.03 -31.06
N THR A 483 -12.28 15.94 -30.63
CA THR A 483 -11.56 15.00 -31.47
C THR A 483 -11.80 13.58 -30.98
N THR A 484 -11.59 12.60 -31.85
CA THR A 484 -11.56 11.17 -31.49
C THR A 484 -10.16 10.70 -31.10
N ASP A 485 -9.15 11.56 -31.25
CA ASP A 485 -7.79 11.33 -30.77
C ASP A 485 -7.75 11.38 -29.22
N PRO A 486 -7.39 10.27 -28.55
CA PRO A 486 -7.29 10.22 -27.08
C PRO A 486 -6.27 11.19 -26.48
N GLY A 487 -5.26 11.62 -27.24
CA GLY A 487 -4.31 12.65 -26.85
C GLY A 487 -4.88 14.06 -26.87
N GLY A 488 -5.94 14.31 -27.65
CA GLY A 488 -6.52 15.63 -27.83
C GLY A 488 -5.61 16.63 -28.57
N THR A 489 -4.66 16.13 -29.34
CA THR A 489 -3.55 16.90 -29.94
C THR A 489 -3.65 16.99 -31.44
N THR A 490 -4.32 16.04 -32.08
CA THR A 490 -4.72 16.08 -33.49
C THR A 490 -6.22 16.28 -33.62
N LEU A 491 -6.62 17.02 -34.65
CA LEU A 491 -8.02 17.28 -34.93
C LEU A 491 -8.55 16.26 -35.95
N VAL A 492 -9.04 15.13 -35.45
CA VAL A 492 -9.58 14.01 -36.23
C VAL A 492 -10.96 13.62 -35.72
N GLY A 493 -11.85 13.15 -36.61
CA GLY A 493 -13.21 12.76 -36.22
C GLY A 493 -14.01 13.90 -35.57
N GLN A 494 -13.87 15.14 -36.06
CA GLN A 494 -14.59 16.30 -35.56
C GLN A 494 -16.10 16.05 -35.51
N ALA A 495 -16.67 16.14 -34.32
CA ALA A 495 -18.10 15.93 -34.10
C ALA A 495 -18.58 16.78 -32.91
N VAL A 496 -19.87 17.05 -32.87
CA VAL A 496 -20.52 17.57 -31.66
C VAL A 496 -20.99 16.35 -30.86
N PRO A 497 -20.80 16.32 -29.52
CA PRO A 497 -21.31 15.27 -28.65
C PRO A 497 -22.76 14.91 -28.97
N ALA A 498 -23.00 13.62 -29.16
CA ALA A 498 -24.30 13.02 -29.41
C ALA A 498 -24.74 12.15 -28.21
N ALA A 499 -25.99 11.67 -28.24
CA ALA A 499 -26.49 10.82 -27.18
C ALA A 499 -25.70 9.51 -27.10
N GLY A 500 -25.35 9.09 -25.88
CA GLY A 500 -24.55 7.90 -25.61
C GLY A 500 -23.04 8.11 -25.61
N ASP A 501 -22.52 9.20 -26.18
CA ASP A 501 -21.08 9.45 -26.28
C ASP A 501 -20.39 9.53 -24.90
N VAL A 502 -19.12 9.15 -24.91
CA VAL A 502 -18.20 9.30 -23.78
C VAL A 502 -17.42 10.59 -23.98
N ILE A 503 -17.49 11.50 -23.03
CA ILE A 503 -16.91 12.83 -23.12
C ILE A 503 -15.75 12.92 -22.16
N VAL A 504 -14.55 13.19 -22.67
CA VAL A 504 -13.33 13.32 -21.87
C VAL A 504 -12.79 14.73 -22.01
N ILE A 505 -12.85 15.49 -20.91
CA ILE A 505 -12.27 16.83 -20.84
C ILE A 505 -10.85 16.69 -20.30
N LEU A 506 -9.88 16.90 -21.18
CA LEU A 506 -8.45 16.75 -20.91
C LEU A 506 -7.90 17.90 -20.05
N PRO A 507 -6.74 17.70 -19.39
CA PRO A 507 -6.08 18.70 -18.57
C PRO A 507 -5.81 20.00 -19.35
N GLY A 508 -5.98 21.15 -18.68
CA GLY A 508 -5.72 22.46 -19.28
C GLY A 508 -6.78 22.93 -20.28
N ARG A 509 -7.86 22.17 -20.49
CA ARG A 509 -8.97 22.54 -21.39
C ARG A 509 -10.17 23.02 -20.58
N THR A 510 -10.87 24.03 -21.11
CA THR A 510 -12.17 24.47 -20.60
C THR A 510 -13.23 24.31 -21.67
N VAL A 511 -14.21 23.45 -21.44
CA VAL A 511 -15.38 23.29 -22.30
C VAL A 511 -16.56 24.02 -21.66
N SER A 512 -17.17 24.93 -22.41
CA SER A 512 -18.31 25.74 -21.94
C SER A 512 -19.62 25.31 -22.59
N LEU A 513 -20.69 25.19 -21.80
CA LEU A 513 -22.04 25.12 -22.35
C LEU A 513 -22.47 26.51 -22.88
N VAL A 514 -23.23 26.51 -23.97
CA VAL A 514 -23.87 27.72 -24.54
C VAL A 514 -25.39 27.59 -24.65
N SER A 515 -25.93 26.41 -24.36
CA SER A 515 -27.35 26.09 -24.27
C SER A 515 -27.54 24.89 -23.34
N ASN A 516 -28.79 24.59 -22.96
CA ASN A 516 -29.09 23.36 -22.22
C ASN A 516 -28.85 22.14 -23.12
N VAL A 517 -28.23 21.10 -22.57
CA VAL A 517 -27.93 19.86 -23.29
C VAL A 517 -29.00 18.82 -22.98
N ALA A 518 -29.74 18.41 -24.01
CA ALA A 518 -30.84 17.44 -23.92
C ALA A 518 -30.47 16.05 -24.49
N LEU A 519 -29.20 15.66 -24.35
CA LEU A 519 -28.69 14.36 -24.81
C LEU A 519 -28.73 13.36 -23.67
N SER A 520 -29.21 12.15 -23.94
CA SER A 520 -29.28 11.05 -22.98
C SER A 520 -28.01 10.20 -23.00
N ASN A 521 -27.80 9.46 -21.92
CA ASN A 521 -26.75 8.43 -21.78
C ASN A 521 -25.31 8.92 -21.99
N LEU A 522 -25.06 10.23 -21.87
CA LEU A 522 -23.70 10.76 -21.87
C LEU A 522 -22.92 10.27 -20.65
N GLU A 523 -21.70 9.80 -20.89
CA GLU A 523 -20.70 9.60 -19.84
C GLU A 523 -19.73 10.78 -19.89
N ILE A 524 -19.49 11.44 -18.76
CA ILE A 524 -18.60 12.60 -18.70
C ILE A 524 -17.45 12.32 -17.72
N ASN A 525 -16.22 12.41 -18.22
CA ASN A 525 -14.98 12.36 -17.46
C ASN A 525 -14.28 13.72 -17.52
N ILE A 526 -14.21 14.42 -16.39
CA ILE A 526 -13.44 15.66 -16.29
C ILE A 526 -12.09 15.31 -15.67
N GLN A 527 -11.04 15.18 -16.49
CA GLN A 527 -9.71 14.83 -15.98
C GLN A 527 -9.14 15.94 -15.09
N GLU A 528 -8.16 15.60 -14.25
CA GLU A 528 -7.51 16.56 -13.37
C GLU A 528 -6.99 17.77 -14.16
N GLY A 529 -7.29 18.99 -13.70
CA GLY A 529 -6.95 20.22 -14.42
C GLY A 529 -7.85 20.55 -15.63
N GLY A 530 -8.78 19.68 -16.03
CA GLY A 530 -9.85 19.97 -17.00
C GLY A 530 -11.04 20.68 -16.36
N ILE A 531 -11.79 21.46 -17.14
CA ILE A 531 -12.96 22.23 -16.67
C ILE A 531 -14.17 22.03 -17.59
N LEU A 532 -15.30 21.59 -17.02
CA LEU A 532 -16.63 21.73 -17.63
C LEU A 532 -17.34 22.94 -17.02
N ASP A 533 -17.49 24.03 -17.78
CA ASP A 533 -18.22 25.22 -17.35
C ASP A 533 -19.66 25.19 -17.89
N MET A 534 -20.61 24.81 -17.04
CA MET A 534 -22.02 24.78 -17.42
C MET A 534 -22.65 26.16 -17.49
N LYS A 535 -21.98 27.19 -16.96
CA LYS A 535 -22.55 28.53 -16.79
C LYS A 535 -23.94 28.43 -16.13
N GLY A 536 -24.93 29.13 -16.69
CA GLY A 536 -26.33 29.09 -16.27
C GLY A 536 -27.14 27.93 -16.88
N PHE A 537 -26.51 27.07 -17.68
CA PHE A 537 -27.18 25.98 -18.40
C PHE A 537 -27.18 24.67 -17.59
N SER A 538 -27.82 23.64 -18.15
CA SER A 538 -28.02 22.35 -17.49
C SER A 538 -27.98 21.19 -18.49
N PHE A 539 -27.66 19.99 -18.00
CA PHE A 539 -28.03 18.74 -18.65
C PHE A 539 -29.45 18.41 -18.23
N SER A 540 -30.39 18.38 -19.18
CA SER A 540 -31.82 18.19 -18.89
C SER A 540 -32.25 16.72 -18.85
N THR A 541 -31.34 15.79 -19.15
CA THR A 541 -31.55 14.36 -18.99
C THR A 541 -30.51 13.76 -18.04
N ILE A 542 -30.77 12.54 -17.56
CA ILE A 542 -29.87 11.83 -16.65
C ILE A 542 -28.60 11.40 -17.41
N LEU A 543 -27.43 11.80 -16.89
CA LEU A 543 -26.13 11.31 -17.38
C LEU A 543 -25.96 9.83 -17.05
N LYS A 544 -25.36 9.06 -17.97
CA LYS A 544 -24.96 7.66 -17.72
C LYS A 544 -23.97 7.59 -16.57
N ALA A 545 -22.98 8.48 -16.56
CA ALA A 545 -21.99 8.60 -15.51
C ALA A 545 -21.34 10.00 -15.51
N LEU A 546 -20.89 10.42 -14.33
CA LEU A 546 -20.07 11.62 -14.14
C LEU A 546 -18.89 11.25 -13.24
N LYS A 547 -17.66 11.44 -13.74
CA LYS A 547 -16.42 11.03 -13.07
C LYS A 547 -15.27 11.99 -13.34
N GLY A 548 -14.13 11.72 -12.70
CA GLY A 548 -12.88 12.47 -12.88
C GLY A 548 -12.58 13.43 -11.73
N LYS A 549 -11.35 13.98 -11.76
CA LYS A 549 -10.76 14.81 -10.70
C LYS A 549 -10.73 16.31 -11.05
N GLY A 550 -11.23 16.70 -12.21
CA GLY A 550 -11.27 18.08 -12.69
C GLY A 550 -12.33 18.93 -12.01
N THR A 551 -12.65 20.08 -12.63
CA THR A 551 -13.62 21.04 -12.09
C THR A 551 -14.92 21.04 -12.90
N LEU A 552 -16.05 20.81 -12.22
CA LEU A 552 -17.38 21.12 -12.72
C LEU A 552 -17.78 22.51 -12.21
N ARG A 553 -17.93 23.46 -13.11
CA ARG A 553 -18.18 24.87 -12.78
C ARG A 553 -19.61 25.27 -13.12
N LEU A 554 -20.29 25.91 -12.18
CA LEU A 554 -21.72 26.23 -12.25
C LEU A 554 -21.98 27.70 -11.87
N SER A 555 -22.74 28.43 -12.69
CA SER A 555 -23.32 29.74 -12.30
C SER A 555 -24.83 29.66 -12.06
N SER A 556 -25.31 28.46 -11.78
CA SER A 556 -26.67 28.11 -11.37
C SER A 556 -26.62 26.97 -10.33
N PRO A 557 -27.69 26.69 -9.58
CA PRO A 557 -27.73 25.54 -8.66
C PRO A 557 -27.91 24.18 -9.37
N ASN A 558 -27.93 24.14 -10.71
CA ASN A 558 -28.28 22.97 -11.51
C ASN A 558 -27.11 21.99 -11.63
N PHE A 559 -26.83 21.25 -10.56
CA PHE A 559 -25.92 20.11 -10.64
C PHE A 559 -26.51 19.00 -11.53
N PRO A 560 -25.73 18.36 -12.42
CA PRO A 560 -26.24 17.31 -13.31
C PRO A 560 -26.86 16.12 -12.55
N ALA A 561 -28.03 15.66 -13.00
CA ALA A 561 -28.57 14.39 -12.54
C ALA A 561 -27.79 13.24 -13.20
N VAL A 562 -27.39 12.24 -12.41
CA VAL A 562 -26.58 11.09 -12.87
C VAL A 562 -27.27 9.80 -12.46
N ALA A 563 -27.13 8.75 -13.27
CA ALA A 563 -27.68 7.44 -12.97
C ALA A 563 -27.21 6.93 -11.58
N ALA A 564 -28.10 6.21 -10.89
CA ALA A 564 -27.85 5.74 -9.54
C ALA A 564 -26.55 4.90 -9.45
N GLY A 565 -25.69 5.24 -8.49
CA GLY A 565 -24.38 4.58 -8.30
C GLY A 565 -23.33 4.89 -9.38
N LYS A 566 -23.55 5.89 -10.24
CA LYS A 566 -22.63 6.27 -11.33
C LYS A 566 -22.11 7.71 -11.26
N ASN A 567 -22.39 8.42 -10.16
CA ASN A 567 -21.82 9.74 -9.89
C ASN A 567 -20.52 9.61 -9.08
N LEU A 568 -19.45 9.13 -9.73
CA LEU A 568 -18.14 8.97 -9.08
C LEU A 568 -17.45 10.31 -8.82
N PHE A 569 -17.89 11.38 -9.47
CA PHE A 569 -17.34 12.73 -9.32
C PHE A 569 -17.55 13.31 -7.91
N VAL A 570 -18.56 12.85 -7.17
CA VAL A 570 -18.85 13.32 -5.80
C VAL A 570 -18.32 12.38 -4.71
N GLU A 571 -17.78 11.22 -5.07
CA GLU A 571 -17.19 10.25 -4.15
C GLU A 571 -15.78 10.70 -3.71
N ALA A 572 -15.19 10.02 -2.72
CA ALA A 572 -13.78 10.20 -2.39
C ALA A 572 -12.91 9.97 -3.64
N GLU A 573 -11.85 10.77 -3.82
CA GLU A 573 -11.06 10.85 -5.06
C GLU A 573 -11.79 11.41 -6.30
N GLY A 574 -13.02 11.91 -6.15
CA GLY A 574 -13.75 12.64 -7.18
C GLY A 574 -13.22 14.06 -7.43
N GLY A 575 -14.01 14.91 -8.09
CA GLY A 575 -13.56 16.23 -8.54
C GLY A 575 -14.04 17.40 -7.68
N ILE A 576 -13.88 18.59 -8.25
CA ILE A 576 -14.23 19.86 -7.63
C ILE A 576 -15.53 20.38 -8.23
N THR A 577 -16.55 20.62 -7.39
CA THR A 577 -17.70 21.43 -7.79
C THR A 577 -17.45 22.88 -7.42
N GLU A 578 -17.40 23.79 -8.41
CA GLU A 578 -17.22 25.23 -8.17
C GLU A 578 -18.46 26.04 -8.56
N TYR A 579 -19.08 26.70 -7.58
CA TYR A 579 -20.12 27.70 -7.83
C TYR A 579 -19.52 29.10 -8.00
N TYR A 580 -19.95 29.83 -9.03
CA TYR A 580 -19.45 31.19 -9.33
C TYR A 580 -20.56 32.18 -9.68
N ASN A 581 -21.73 32.04 -9.06
CA ASN A 581 -22.94 32.78 -9.40
C ASN A 581 -22.78 34.31 -9.28
N ALA A 582 -23.52 35.03 -10.12
CA ALA A 582 -23.62 36.50 -10.08
C ALA A 582 -24.76 37.01 -9.19
N THR A 583 -25.64 36.13 -8.74
CA THR A 583 -26.80 36.42 -7.88
C THR A 583 -26.90 35.38 -6.77
N ASN A 584 -27.61 35.73 -5.68
CA ASN A 584 -27.86 34.80 -4.57
C ASN A 584 -28.58 33.54 -5.07
N PHE A 585 -28.24 32.40 -4.49
CA PHE A 585 -28.82 31.12 -4.86
C PHE A 585 -28.92 30.17 -3.67
N THR A 586 -29.74 29.14 -3.84
CA THR A 586 -29.89 28.05 -2.89
C THR A 586 -29.19 26.82 -3.46
N LEU A 587 -28.35 26.18 -2.67
CA LEU A 587 -27.72 24.91 -3.05
C LEU A 587 -28.80 23.84 -3.26
N SER A 588 -28.54 22.90 -4.15
CA SER A 588 -29.49 21.82 -4.46
C SER A 588 -29.84 21.03 -3.19
N SER A 589 -31.13 20.77 -2.99
CA SER A 589 -31.62 19.87 -1.93
C SER A 589 -31.53 18.40 -2.31
N VAL A 590 -31.24 18.10 -3.59
CA VAL A 590 -31.09 16.74 -4.11
C VAL A 590 -29.62 16.33 -4.15
N GLN A 591 -28.72 17.25 -4.53
CA GLN A 591 -27.28 17.00 -4.53
C GLN A 591 -26.71 17.30 -3.13
N THR A 592 -26.75 16.30 -2.25
CA THR A 592 -26.36 16.40 -0.83
C THR A 592 -24.95 15.87 -0.55
N VAL A 593 -24.20 15.50 -1.58
CA VAL A 593 -22.81 15.00 -1.47
C VAL A 593 -21.93 15.68 -2.52
N TYR A 594 -20.73 16.13 -2.16
CA TYR A 594 -19.68 16.47 -3.12
C TYR A 594 -18.36 15.84 -2.66
N ASN A 595 -17.36 15.75 -3.53
CA ASN A 595 -16.00 15.52 -3.05
C ASN A 595 -15.44 16.82 -2.48
N HIS A 596 -15.01 17.74 -3.37
CA HIS A 596 -14.63 19.10 -3.00
C HIS A 596 -15.69 20.11 -3.44
N LEU A 597 -15.98 21.09 -2.58
CA LEU A 597 -16.92 22.18 -2.89
C LEU A 597 -16.21 23.54 -2.80
N HIS A 598 -16.22 24.28 -3.91
CA HIS A 598 -15.68 25.62 -4.00
C HIS A 598 -16.80 26.66 -4.16
N ILE A 599 -16.74 27.73 -3.36
CA ILE A 599 -17.56 28.93 -3.55
C ILE A 599 -16.66 30.07 -4.02
N ASN A 600 -16.89 30.49 -5.26
CA ASN A 600 -16.09 31.49 -5.98
C ASN A 600 -17.00 32.45 -6.75
N ASN A 601 -18.02 32.99 -6.06
CA ASN A 601 -19.06 33.82 -6.65
C ASN A 601 -18.49 35.11 -7.26
N ALA A 602 -19.25 35.76 -8.15
CA ALA A 602 -18.81 36.98 -8.83
C ALA A 602 -18.35 38.08 -7.84
N SER A 603 -18.99 38.18 -6.68
CA SER A 603 -18.70 39.14 -5.60
C SER A 603 -18.77 38.49 -4.22
N SER A 604 -18.09 39.08 -3.23
CA SER A 604 -18.16 38.66 -1.81
C SER A 604 -19.55 38.82 -1.19
N ALA A 605 -20.45 39.59 -1.80
CA ALA A 605 -21.82 39.78 -1.32
C ALA A 605 -22.79 38.65 -1.71
N ILE A 606 -22.40 37.78 -2.66
CA ILE A 606 -23.30 36.74 -3.19
C ILE A 606 -23.36 35.56 -2.24
N THR A 607 -24.58 35.18 -1.87
CA THR A 607 -24.88 34.12 -0.90
C THR A 607 -25.27 32.82 -1.58
N ALA A 608 -24.56 31.75 -1.24
CA ALA A 608 -24.92 30.35 -1.48
C ALA A 608 -25.59 29.81 -0.21
N THR A 609 -26.88 29.51 -0.26
CA THR A 609 -27.67 29.08 0.91
C THR A 609 -27.81 27.56 0.96
N LEU A 610 -27.34 26.93 2.02
CA LEU A 610 -27.53 25.52 2.33
C LEU A 610 -28.89 25.30 3.00
N VAL A 611 -29.70 24.41 2.44
CA VAL A 611 -31.08 24.13 2.91
C VAL A 611 -31.33 22.65 3.24
N SER A 612 -30.31 21.80 3.12
CA SER A 612 -30.37 20.36 3.40
C SER A 612 -29.03 19.91 3.98
N ASP A 613 -28.98 18.71 4.55
CA ASP A 613 -27.71 18.17 5.04
C ASP A 613 -26.73 17.99 3.87
N LEU A 614 -25.46 18.24 4.11
CA LEU A 614 -24.41 18.19 3.09
C LEU A 614 -23.19 17.45 3.62
N THR A 615 -22.70 16.49 2.83
CA THR A 615 -21.44 15.79 3.09
C THR A 615 -20.42 16.14 2.01
N LEU A 616 -19.22 16.51 2.43
CA LEU A 616 -18.05 16.69 1.58
C LEU A 616 -17.04 15.60 1.91
N ASN A 617 -16.72 14.76 0.93
CA ASN A 617 -15.70 13.72 1.10
C ASN A 617 -14.27 14.30 1.16
N GLY A 618 -14.09 15.52 0.66
CA GLY A 618 -12.86 16.31 0.73
C GLY A 618 -13.11 17.69 1.36
N ASP A 619 -12.61 18.73 0.70
CA ASP A 619 -12.50 20.08 1.26
C ASP A 619 -13.69 20.99 0.94
N LEU A 620 -13.97 21.93 1.86
CA LEU A 620 -14.77 23.13 1.60
C LEU A 620 -13.85 24.32 1.41
N TYR A 621 -13.90 24.98 0.25
CA TYR A 621 -13.11 26.18 -0.01
C TYR A 621 -13.97 27.36 -0.44
N ILE A 622 -14.06 28.37 0.42
CA ILE A 622 -14.76 29.62 0.13
C ILE A 622 -13.72 30.66 -0.30
N LYS A 623 -13.53 30.75 -1.61
CA LYS A 623 -12.61 31.71 -2.25
C LYS A 623 -13.20 33.12 -2.21
N LYS A 624 -14.49 33.24 -2.56
CA LYS A 624 -15.22 34.50 -2.66
C LYS A 624 -16.73 34.28 -2.57
N GLY A 625 -17.41 35.05 -1.73
CA GLY A 625 -18.86 34.94 -1.49
C GLY A 625 -19.20 34.44 -0.09
N ILE A 626 -20.50 34.29 0.18
CA ILE A 626 -21.03 33.86 1.48
C ILE A 626 -21.56 32.43 1.36
N PHE A 627 -21.03 31.49 2.12
CA PHE A 627 -21.65 30.19 2.36
C PHE A 627 -22.54 30.30 3.61
N ARG A 628 -23.85 30.21 3.41
CA ARG A 628 -24.82 30.41 4.47
C ARG A 628 -25.53 29.11 4.82
N ILE A 629 -25.50 28.73 6.08
CA ILE A 629 -26.25 27.58 6.62
C ILE A 629 -27.65 28.06 6.97
N ASN A 630 -28.70 27.46 6.40
CA ASN A 630 -30.12 27.80 6.62
C ASN A 630 -30.64 29.08 5.94
N ASP A 631 -31.91 29.03 5.51
CA ASP A 631 -32.61 30.04 4.70
C ASP A 631 -33.38 31.10 5.51
N ASN A 632 -33.12 31.23 6.81
CA ASN A 632 -33.75 32.16 7.78
C ASN A 632 -35.09 31.70 8.32
N THR A 633 -35.80 30.84 7.60
CA THR A 633 -37.19 30.48 7.91
C THR A 633 -37.32 29.05 8.40
N ASN A 634 -36.47 28.15 7.92
CA ASN A 634 -36.55 26.74 8.27
C ASN A 634 -36.07 26.50 9.72
N ASN A 635 -36.85 25.78 10.51
CA ASN A 635 -36.52 25.38 11.88
C ASN A 635 -35.77 24.03 11.94
N ARG A 636 -35.62 23.35 10.79
CA ARG A 636 -34.84 22.11 10.67
C ARG A 636 -33.37 22.38 10.95
N ARG A 637 -32.81 21.57 11.85
CA ARG A 637 -31.36 21.46 12.06
C ARG A 637 -30.72 20.83 10.83
N LEU A 638 -29.60 21.41 10.41
CA LEU A 638 -28.84 21.00 9.24
C LEU A 638 -27.50 20.46 9.72
N ARG A 639 -26.97 19.47 9.03
CA ARG A 639 -25.63 18.93 9.25
C ARG A 639 -24.76 19.17 8.01
N LEU A 640 -23.64 19.86 8.21
CA LEU A 640 -22.55 19.97 7.26
C LEU A 640 -21.40 19.10 7.75
N ARG A 641 -21.05 18.05 7.00
CA ARG A 641 -19.91 17.18 7.29
C ARG A 641 -18.82 17.45 6.27
N VAL A 642 -17.62 17.79 6.72
CA VAL A 642 -16.44 18.01 5.88
C VAL A 642 -15.35 17.04 6.32
N LEU A 643 -15.09 16.01 5.52
CA LEU A 643 -14.08 15.00 5.84
C LEU A 643 -12.64 15.53 5.64
N GLY A 644 -12.47 16.55 4.80
CA GLY A 644 -11.22 17.28 4.62
C GLY A 644 -11.15 18.59 5.40
N ASN A 645 -10.45 19.56 4.81
CA ASN A 645 -10.20 20.88 5.37
C ASN A 645 -11.31 21.88 5.02
N VAL A 646 -11.47 22.89 5.87
CA VAL A 646 -12.26 24.08 5.57
C VAL A 646 -11.30 25.27 5.40
N LYS A 647 -11.36 25.93 4.24
CA LYS A 647 -10.60 27.16 3.99
C LYS A 647 -11.52 28.31 3.60
N VAL A 648 -11.35 29.45 4.25
CA VAL A 648 -12.09 30.69 3.96
C VAL A 648 -11.10 31.81 3.67
N ASN A 649 -11.07 32.33 2.44
CA ASN A 649 -10.20 33.45 2.07
C ASN A 649 -10.80 34.80 2.50
N ALA A 650 -10.01 35.87 2.44
CA ALA A 650 -10.44 37.24 2.76
C ALA A 650 -11.70 37.73 2.04
N GLY A 651 -11.99 37.23 0.83
CA GLY A 651 -13.23 37.53 0.09
C GLY A 651 -14.41 36.62 0.42
N GLY A 652 -14.22 35.66 1.32
CA GLY A 652 -15.16 34.60 1.67
C GLY A 652 -15.78 34.78 3.06
N SER A 653 -16.95 34.20 3.26
CA SER A 653 -17.58 34.15 4.58
C SER A 653 -18.39 32.88 4.82
N ILE A 654 -18.42 32.41 6.06
CA ILE A 654 -19.39 31.42 6.55
C ILE A 654 -20.32 32.11 7.53
N VAL A 655 -21.63 31.98 7.30
CA VAL A 655 -22.67 32.55 8.19
C VAL A 655 -23.78 31.54 8.44
N THR A 656 -24.58 31.78 9.46
CA THR A 656 -25.86 31.09 9.70
C THR A 656 -27.03 31.99 9.29
N GLY A 657 -28.12 31.40 8.80
CA GLY A 657 -29.41 32.07 8.70
C GLY A 657 -30.06 32.21 10.08
N THR A 658 -31.19 32.92 10.14
CA THR A 658 -31.94 33.21 11.37
C THR A 658 -32.95 32.14 11.75
N GLY A 659 -32.97 30.99 11.08
CA GLY A 659 -33.91 29.90 11.37
C GLY A 659 -33.79 29.43 12.82
N VAL A 660 -34.92 29.26 13.51
CA VAL A 660 -34.93 28.88 14.93
C VAL A 660 -34.75 27.36 15.03
N THR A 661 -33.52 26.91 15.33
CA THR A 661 -33.21 25.48 15.49
C THR A 661 -33.46 24.93 16.89
N ASN A 662 -33.49 25.83 17.89
CA ASN A 662 -33.67 25.47 19.28
C ASN A 662 -35.13 25.56 19.72
N SER A 663 -35.56 24.56 20.47
CA SER A 663 -36.88 24.47 21.11
C SER A 663 -36.88 24.97 22.55
N THR A 664 -35.70 25.14 23.14
CA THR A 664 -35.50 25.58 24.52
C THR A 664 -34.29 26.54 24.60
N THR A 665 -34.23 27.33 25.67
CA THR A 665 -33.03 28.08 26.10
C THR A 665 -32.48 27.57 27.42
N ASP A 666 -32.96 26.43 27.90
CA ASP A 666 -32.50 25.78 29.13
C ASP A 666 -31.74 24.48 28.77
N PRO A 667 -30.39 24.46 28.91
CA PRO A 667 -29.58 23.26 28.70
C PRO A 667 -29.97 22.08 29.60
N CYS A 668 -30.55 22.39 30.77
CA CYS A 668 -30.97 21.43 31.78
C CYS A 668 -32.43 20.99 31.62
N ALA A 669 -33.13 21.47 30.57
CA ALA A 669 -34.53 21.11 30.33
C ALA A 669 -34.71 19.58 30.31
N PRO A 670 -35.80 19.07 30.93
CA PRO A 670 -36.09 17.64 30.94
C PRO A 670 -36.36 17.12 29.53
N ILE A 671 -35.90 15.90 29.28
CA ILE A 671 -35.97 15.23 27.97
C ILE A 671 -37.44 14.91 27.68
N LEU A 672 -38.00 15.51 26.64
CA LEU A 672 -39.27 15.07 26.05
C LEU A 672 -38.89 14.15 24.88
N GLU A 673 -39.06 12.85 25.07
CA GLU A 673 -38.82 11.75 24.11
C GLU A 673 -37.43 11.07 24.09
N GLU A 674 -37.51 9.77 23.87
CA GLU A 674 -36.50 8.73 23.92
C GLU A 674 -35.51 8.85 22.73
N GLN A 675 -34.36 9.52 22.88
CA GLN A 675 -33.24 9.40 21.92
C GLN A 675 -31.85 9.30 22.58
N THR A 676 -31.35 8.07 22.59
CA THR A 676 -30.00 7.51 22.26
C THR A 676 -28.65 8.22 22.52
N ILE A 677 -28.53 9.45 23.04
CA ILE A 677 -27.20 10.03 23.31
C ILE A 677 -26.96 10.18 24.83
N ASN A 678 -26.21 9.23 25.42
CA ASN A 678 -25.72 9.28 26.81
C ASN A 678 -24.62 10.36 26.98
N LEU A 679 -24.95 11.62 26.74
CA LEU A 679 -24.09 12.75 27.11
C LEU A 679 -24.47 13.22 28.51
N SER A 680 -23.57 13.01 29.48
CA SER A 680 -23.80 13.40 30.88
C SER A 680 -23.77 14.92 31.11
N ASN A 681 -23.30 15.72 30.13
CA ASN A 681 -23.20 17.17 30.24
C ASN A 681 -24.36 17.89 29.50
N PRO A 682 -25.22 18.63 30.22
CA PRO A 682 -26.41 19.27 29.65
C PRO A 682 -26.08 20.31 28.56
N PHE A 683 -24.93 20.99 28.65
CA PHE A 683 -24.53 21.98 27.64
C PHE A 683 -24.06 21.34 26.34
N ILE A 684 -23.27 20.25 26.43
CA ILE A 684 -22.83 19.51 25.23
C ILE A 684 -24.05 18.97 24.50
N ARG A 685 -25.01 18.41 25.24
CA ARG A 685 -26.29 17.94 24.70
C ARG A 685 -27.09 19.06 24.05
N TYR A 686 -27.25 20.21 24.72
CA TYR A 686 -27.95 21.36 24.16
C TYR A 686 -27.40 21.75 22.77
N TYR A 687 -26.08 21.91 22.66
CA TYR A 687 -25.47 22.29 21.39
C TYR A 687 -25.60 21.21 20.31
N ALA A 688 -25.52 19.92 20.68
CA ALA A 688 -25.72 18.81 19.75
C ALA A 688 -27.18 18.70 19.24
N GLU A 689 -28.17 19.02 20.07
CA GLU A 689 -29.58 18.78 19.78
C GLU A 689 -30.36 20.03 19.36
N GLN A 690 -29.83 21.23 19.59
CA GLN A 690 -30.57 22.49 19.39
C GLN A 690 -29.94 23.41 18.33
N SER A 691 -28.82 23.02 17.72
CA SER A 691 -28.08 23.82 16.72
C SER A 691 -27.97 23.12 15.36
N HIS A 692 -27.58 23.87 14.32
CA HIS A 692 -26.97 23.24 13.14
C HIS A 692 -25.61 22.64 13.51
N ILE A 693 -25.23 21.54 12.89
CA ILE A 693 -23.99 20.84 13.20
C ILE A 693 -23.02 20.97 12.03
N ILE A 694 -21.81 21.46 12.29
CA ILE A 694 -20.68 21.40 11.36
C ILE A 694 -19.62 20.48 11.93
N GLU A 695 -19.25 19.46 11.18
CA GLU A 695 -18.20 18.50 11.55
C GLU A 695 -17.03 18.70 10.60
N VAL A 696 -15.85 19.08 11.11
CA VAL A 696 -14.63 19.27 10.30
C VAL A 696 -13.57 18.28 10.77
N TYR A 697 -13.19 17.35 9.90
CA TYR A 697 -12.23 16.30 10.24
C TYR A 697 -10.78 16.67 9.89
N GLY A 698 -10.58 17.74 9.10
CA GLY A 698 -9.28 18.35 8.80
C GLY A 698 -9.05 19.70 9.48
N ASP A 699 -8.19 20.52 8.89
CA ASP A 699 -7.87 21.86 9.38
C ASP A 699 -8.96 22.87 9.04
N PHE A 700 -9.22 23.81 9.96
CA PHE A 700 -10.07 24.97 9.71
C PHE A 700 -9.21 26.23 9.61
N ILE A 701 -9.02 26.74 8.39
CA ILE A 701 -8.19 27.92 8.09
C ILE A 701 -9.10 29.09 7.68
N ASN A 702 -9.03 30.20 8.43
CA ASN A 702 -9.85 31.38 8.19
C ASN A 702 -9.00 32.65 8.01
N ASP A 703 -8.96 33.15 6.78
CA ASP A 703 -8.46 34.48 6.40
C ASP A 703 -9.60 35.47 6.09
N GLY A 704 -10.86 35.03 6.20
CA GLY A 704 -12.07 35.82 5.96
C GLY A 704 -12.95 35.99 7.20
N VAL A 705 -14.27 35.92 7.02
CA VAL A 705 -15.25 36.11 8.11
C VAL A 705 -16.03 34.82 8.37
N VAL A 706 -15.94 34.29 9.58
CA VAL A 706 -16.69 33.09 10.00
C VAL A 706 -17.54 33.44 11.21
N LYS A 707 -18.85 33.22 11.09
CA LYS A 707 -19.83 33.44 12.16
C LYS A 707 -20.84 32.31 12.20
N PHE A 708 -20.83 31.52 13.26
CA PHE A 708 -21.82 30.47 13.52
C PHE A 708 -23.00 30.95 14.35
N THR A 709 -23.25 32.26 14.32
CA THR A 709 -24.34 32.96 14.99
C THR A 709 -24.62 34.25 14.25
N ASN A 710 -25.83 34.77 14.38
CA ASN A 710 -26.20 36.08 13.86
C ASN A 710 -25.85 37.26 14.79
N LEU A 711 -25.17 37.00 15.92
CA LEU A 711 -24.66 38.06 16.79
C LEU A 711 -23.46 38.79 16.17
N SER A 712 -23.36 40.09 16.42
CA SER A 712 -22.20 40.90 16.02
C SER A 712 -20.92 40.49 16.77
N TYR A 713 -21.07 40.06 18.03
CA TYR A 713 -20.01 39.57 18.92
C TYR A 713 -20.54 38.42 19.78
N PRO A 714 -19.68 37.46 20.21
CA PRO A 714 -20.09 36.41 21.13
C PRO A 714 -20.65 36.98 22.45
N VAL A 715 -21.79 36.44 22.89
CA VAL A 715 -22.41 36.74 24.19
C VAL A 715 -22.43 35.43 24.98
N PHE A 716 -21.52 35.27 25.93
CA PHE A 716 -21.25 33.98 26.59
C PHE A 716 -22.26 33.60 27.69
N ASP A 717 -23.10 34.55 28.12
CA ASP A 717 -24.10 34.38 29.18
C ASP A 717 -25.54 34.24 28.64
N LYS A 718 -25.71 34.14 27.31
CA LYS A 718 -27.03 34.02 26.69
C LYS A 718 -27.05 32.95 25.60
N LEU A 719 -28.14 32.18 25.59
CA LEU A 719 -28.45 31.24 24.52
C LEU A 719 -29.34 31.91 23.45
N PRO A 720 -29.29 31.40 22.20
CA PRO A 720 -30.14 31.90 21.11
C PRO A 720 -31.64 31.84 21.46
N PRO A 721 -32.44 32.87 21.10
CA PRO A 721 -33.88 32.86 21.38
C PRO A 721 -34.61 31.73 20.64
N THR A 722 -35.71 31.24 21.24
CA THR A 722 -36.64 30.28 20.61
C THR A 722 -37.72 30.97 19.75
N SER A 723 -37.69 32.29 19.65
CA SER A 723 -38.62 33.10 18.84
C SER A 723 -37.84 33.81 17.75
N ILE A 724 -38.31 33.70 16.51
CA ILE A 724 -37.60 34.21 15.32
C ILE A 724 -37.18 35.67 15.49
N GLY A 725 -35.93 35.98 15.13
CA GLY A 725 -35.38 37.33 15.23
C GLY A 725 -34.01 37.46 14.58
N THR A 726 -33.43 38.65 14.63
CA THR A 726 -32.11 38.90 14.04
C THR A 726 -30.97 38.20 14.77
N THR A 727 -31.21 37.67 15.97
CA THR A 727 -30.22 36.97 16.80
C THR A 727 -30.47 35.47 16.92
N THR A 728 -31.50 34.94 16.26
CA THR A 728 -31.77 33.49 16.20
C THR A 728 -30.91 32.81 15.16
N GLY A 729 -30.86 31.48 15.19
CA GLY A 729 -30.07 30.67 14.27
C GLY A 729 -28.59 30.65 14.65
N PHE A 730 -28.09 29.44 14.83
CA PHE A 730 -26.73 29.20 15.29
C PHE A 730 -26.29 27.80 14.91
N ALA A 731 -24.99 27.59 14.94
CA ALA A 731 -24.40 26.31 14.65
C ALA A 731 -23.27 25.98 15.62
N SER A 732 -23.07 24.69 15.87
CA SER A 732 -21.95 24.16 16.62
C SER A 732 -20.96 23.50 15.66
N VAL A 733 -19.68 23.78 15.88
CA VAL A 733 -18.56 23.21 15.12
C VAL A 733 -17.81 22.23 15.99
N TYR A 734 -17.48 21.07 15.43
CA TYR A 734 -16.74 19.99 16.08
C TYR A 734 -15.48 19.66 15.30
#